data_AF-A0A166T446-F1
#
_entry.id   AF-A0A166T446-F1
#
_cell.length_a   1.000
_cell.length_b   1.000
_cell.length_c   1.000
_cell.angle_alpha   90.00
_cell.angle_beta   90.00
_cell.angle_gamma   90.00
#
_symmetry.space_group_name_H-M   'P 1'
#
loop_
_entity.id
_entity.type
_entity.pdbx_description
1 polymer ?
#
loop_
_entity_poly.entity_id
_entity_poly.type
_entity_poly.pdbx_seq_one_letter_code
_entity_poly.pdbx_strand_id
1 'polypeptide(L)'
;MKSNEKPAILITGAAGNIGRKLTERLADRYHVLGIDLPDNTDGPDMFGCDITDRASVEDAVQRAAKRAGGRFASVVHLAAYFDFSGEERPQYERINEEGSRNLLRALQDIPVEQLVYSGTMLVHEPGVPGERIDEETPFAPGWAYPKSKARTEEVIREEAGDISTVFLHLAGLYSDQTAVPTLSHQIARIYERDFKSHTFSGDMKAGQSFIHIDDMLDLFERVIERRDALEPGTVLLAGEPDAMGYGALQDRIGQLIHGEDHWRTLNLPAPVAKAGAALETSAEPVVPDAFDQGEKPFIRAFMIDMASDHYALDISKARHLLDWEPQHRIAKDLPVLIEALKDDPLEWYRANGITPPNWLEAADERVDDPEKLRSEHERIYRQEHRQNIWGAWANAGLGIWLMTSPPLLGYDSAGMILSDLGAGFALLVFGLLSLSWRMTWARFAAAATGCWVMFSPLVLWTENGAAYLNATLVGMLAVGFALCLRPTPGVSPVAARTGPTIPKGWDYSPSDWFQRLPVIMLAVVGLLISRYLTAYQLGTVDSVWEPFFAGTVPGKNGTEQIITSEVSEAWPVPDAGIGALTYALEILVGIIGSSRRWRTMPWLVVLFGIMIVPLGAVSIFFIVIQPIVIGTYSTLALIAAAAMVWQIPYSLDELVATYQFLRRRHAAGHPWIRVFFFGDTDEGPDNDIVDDFERSPPVIVKEMIYGGMTFPWNFWALMALGVALMLSPLLFGWQAGGMSATSHIVGALAITVTVAALAPVARLGRFLNVLLGLVMIFAPFMTEAGIWQLVFAIVSGALLMGLSIPRGPVHTSFDTWDRFIR
;
A
#
# COMPACT_ATOMS: atom_id res chain seq x y z
N MET A 1 1.40 73.05 7.52
CA MET A 1 0.88 71.67 7.70
C MET A 1 1.57 70.81 6.65
N LYS A 2 2.58 70.02 7.02
CA LYS A 2 3.11 68.96 6.13
C LYS A 2 2.13 67.79 6.24
N SER A 3 1.60 67.29 5.12
CA SER A 3 0.71 66.12 5.14
C SER A 3 1.42 64.95 5.81
N ASN A 4 0.69 64.25 6.65
CA ASN A 4 1.13 63.11 7.44
C ASN A 4 1.13 61.84 6.55
N GLU A 5 1.74 61.91 5.36
CA GLU A 5 1.74 60.82 4.38
C GLU A 5 2.90 59.87 4.66
N LYS A 6 2.55 58.60 4.90
CA LYS A 6 3.50 57.51 5.13
C LYS A 6 4.39 57.31 3.89
N PRO A 7 5.70 57.03 4.04
CA PRO A 7 6.55 56.70 2.91
C PRO A 7 6.04 55.46 2.17
N ALA A 8 6.11 55.46 0.84
CA ALA A 8 5.55 54.40 0.01
C ALA A 8 6.54 53.25 -0.22
N ILE A 9 6.07 52.01 -0.11
CA ILE A 9 6.84 50.79 -0.42
C ILE A 9 6.12 50.03 -1.51
N LEU A 10 6.84 49.59 -2.54
CA LEU A 10 6.32 48.69 -3.56
C LEU A 10 6.80 47.27 -3.31
N ILE A 11 5.91 46.29 -3.30
CA ILE A 11 6.25 44.87 -3.16
C ILE A 11 5.80 44.12 -4.41
N THR A 12 6.71 43.46 -5.12
CA THR A 12 6.32 42.50 -6.17
C THR A 12 6.12 41.12 -5.56
N GLY A 13 5.14 40.34 -6.01
CA GLY A 13 4.78 39.08 -5.37
C GLY A 13 4.03 39.32 -4.05
N ALA A 14 3.31 40.45 -3.96
CA ALA A 14 2.66 40.90 -2.74
C ALA A 14 1.50 39.99 -2.29
N ALA A 15 0.86 39.24 -3.20
CA ALA A 15 -0.18 38.27 -2.85
C ALA A 15 0.41 36.92 -2.39
N GLY A 16 1.71 36.70 -2.55
CA GLY A 16 2.41 35.52 -2.07
C GLY A 16 2.45 35.41 -0.53
N ASN A 17 2.91 34.26 -0.03
CA ASN A 17 2.96 33.99 1.42
C ASN A 17 3.80 35.04 2.18
N ILE A 18 5.00 35.34 1.68
CA ILE A 18 5.90 36.33 2.28
C ILE A 18 5.34 37.75 2.06
N GLY A 19 4.86 38.05 0.85
CA GLY A 19 4.36 39.37 0.47
C GLY A 19 3.20 39.84 1.33
N ARG A 20 2.22 38.97 1.62
CA ARG A 20 1.06 39.32 2.46
C ARG A 20 1.47 39.65 3.89
N LYS A 21 2.28 38.79 4.52
CA LYS A 21 2.77 39.02 5.89
C LYS A 21 3.65 40.27 6.00
N LEU A 22 4.47 40.53 4.97
CA LEU A 22 5.29 41.73 4.92
C LEU A 22 4.46 42.99 4.73
N THR A 23 3.41 42.92 3.91
CA THR A 23 2.45 44.01 3.73
C THR A 23 1.77 44.37 5.04
N GLU A 24 1.26 43.37 5.76
CA GLU A 24 0.63 43.55 7.08
C GLU A 24 1.59 44.17 8.09
N ARG A 25 2.83 43.67 8.15
CA ARG A 25 3.85 44.16 9.09
C ARG A 25 4.24 45.63 8.84
N LEU A 26 4.31 46.04 7.57
CA LEU A 26 4.77 47.38 7.19
C LEU A 26 3.64 48.43 7.15
N ALA A 27 2.37 48.00 7.08
CA ALA A 27 1.20 48.87 6.87
C ALA A 27 1.04 49.99 7.93
N ASP A 28 1.50 49.78 9.16
CA ASP A 28 1.40 50.78 10.23
C ASP A 28 2.30 52.00 9.99
N ARG A 29 3.43 51.83 9.31
CA ARG A 29 4.47 52.85 9.17
C ARG A 29 4.67 53.30 7.72
N TYR A 30 4.26 52.49 6.77
CA TYR A 30 4.43 52.72 5.34
C TYR A 30 3.10 52.64 4.59
N HIS A 31 3.04 53.31 3.44
CA HIS A 31 1.99 53.07 2.46
C HIS A 31 2.45 51.93 1.55
N VAL A 32 1.97 50.73 1.81
CA VAL A 32 2.40 49.53 1.06
C VAL A 32 1.53 49.36 -0.17
N LEU A 33 2.17 49.26 -1.33
CA LEU A 33 1.55 48.97 -2.61
C LEU A 33 2.09 47.63 -3.11
N GLY A 34 1.22 46.81 -3.68
CA GLY A 34 1.57 45.48 -4.15
C GLY A 34 1.41 45.33 -5.65
N ILE A 35 2.31 44.57 -6.27
CA ILE A 35 2.19 44.09 -7.64
C ILE A 35 2.19 42.57 -7.60
N ASP A 36 1.22 41.96 -8.28
CA ASP A 36 1.12 40.50 -8.44
C ASP A 36 0.40 40.15 -9.75
N LEU A 37 0.23 38.85 -10.04
CA LEU A 37 -0.52 38.41 -11.21
C LEU A 37 -1.91 39.04 -11.24
N PRO A 38 -2.47 39.38 -12.42
CA PRO A 38 -3.76 40.08 -12.54
C PRO A 38 -4.91 39.43 -11.75
N ASP A 39 -4.92 38.10 -11.68
CA ASP A 39 -5.96 37.32 -10.99
C ASP A 39 -5.83 37.35 -9.45
N ASN A 40 -4.74 37.91 -8.91
CA ASN A 40 -4.40 37.96 -7.48
C ASN A 40 -4.48 39.39 -6.90
N THR A 41 -5.34 40.25 -7.44
CA THR A 41 -5.40 41.68 -7.09
C THR A 41 -6.58 42.03 -6.19
N ASP A 42 -6.43 41.79 -4.89
CA ASP A 42 -7.44 42.17 -3.89
C ASP A 42 -7.14 43.56 -3.30
N GLY A 43 -7.95 44.56 -3.65
CA GLY A 43 -7.93 45.88 -3.01
C GLY A 43 -7.33 47.01 -3.85
N PRO A 44 -7.47 48.27 -3.39
CA PRO A 44 -7.16 49.46 -4.18
C PRO A 44 -5.66 49.74 -4.37
N ASP A 45 -4.80 49.12 -3.56
CA ASP A 45 -3.35 49.31 -3.56
C ASP A 45 -2.60 48.08 -4.11
N MET A 46 -3.33 47.15 -4.74
CA MET A 46 -2.81 45.99 -5.48
C MET A 46 -2.97 46.20 -6.98
N PHE A 47 -1.90 45.99 -7.75
CA PHE A 47 -1.87 46.22 -9.19
C PHE A 47 -1.51 44.94 -9.95
N GLY A 48 -2.35 44.56 -10.90
CA GLY A 48 -2.14 43.38 -11.73
C GLY A 48 -1.02 43.58 -12.72
N CYS A 49 -0.11 42.61 -12.78
CA CYS A 49 1.10 42.64 -13.60
C CYS A 49 1.54 41.23 -13.99
N ASP A 50 1.72 40.99 -15.29
CA ASP A 50 2.57 39.90 -15.77
C ASP A 50 4.01 40.40 -15.86
N ILE A 51 4.89 39.93 -14.99
CA ILE A 51 6.28 40.38 -14.95
C ILE A 51 7.07 40.02 -16.23
N THR A 52 6.58 39.04 -16.99
CA THR A 52 7.18 38.62 -18.26
C THR A 52 6.81 39.54 -19.43
N ASP A 53 5.79 40.39 -19.26
CA ASP A 53 5.36 41.39 -20.24
C ASP A 53 5.81 42.79 -19.81
N ARG A 54 6.78 43.33 -20.54
CA ARG A 54 7.31 44.68 -20.31
C ARG A 54 6.23 45.76 -20.25
N ALA A 55 5.24 45.73 -21.16
CA ALA A 55 4.19 46.76 -21.19
C ALA A 55 3.29 46.65 -19.96
N SER A 56 3.03 45.42 -19.50
CA SER A 56 2.29 45.17 -18.25
C SER A 56 3.04 45.69 -17.03
N VAL A 57 4.37 45.49 -16.97
CA VAL A 57 5.20 45.99 -15.87
C VAL A 57 5.24 47.52 -15.85
N GLU A 58 5.46 48.14 -17.00
CA GLU A 58 5.47 49.62 -17.12
C GLU A 58 4.13 50.22 -16.66
N ASP A 59 2.99 49.68 -17.08
CA ASP A 59 1.67 50.15 -16.63
C ASP A 59 1.45 49.97 -15.12
N ALA A 60 1.75 48.78 -14.58
CA ALA A 60 1.53 48.49 -13.16
C ALA A 60 2.40 49.38 -12.25
N VAL A 61 3.69 49.53 -12.60
CA VAL A 61 4.64 50.37 -11.87
C VAL A 61 4.23 51.85 -11.96
N GLN A 62 3.80 52.35 -13.12
CA GLN A 62 3.32 53.73 -13.25
C GLN A 62 2.05 53.99 -12.44
N ARG A 63 1.09 53.06 -12.43
CA ARG A 63 -0.12 53.16 -11.61
C ARG A 63 0.21 53.16 -10.11
N ALA A 64 1.11 52.27 -9.69
CA ALA A 64 1.59 52.23 -8.31
C ALA A 64 2.31 53.53 -7.92
N ALA A 65 3.20 54.05 -8.79
CA ALA A 65 3.94 55.28 -8.53
C ALA A 65 2.99 56.48 -8.42
N LYS A 66 1.98 56.57 -9.30
CA LYS A 66 0.95 57.61 -9.22
C LYS A 66 0.17 57.54 -7.91
N ARG A 67 -0.18 56.33 -7.45
CA ARG A 67 -0.86 56.10 -6.18
C ARG A 67 0.02 56.44 -4.97
N ALA A 68 1.33 56.23 -5.09
CA ALA A 68 2.35 56.52 -4.08
C ALA A 68 2.79 58.00 -4.00
N GLY A 69 2.25 58.88 -4.84
CA GLY A 69 2.68 60.29 -4.89
C GLY A 69 3.97 60.52 -5.69
N GLY A 70 4.35 59.57 -6.55
CA GLY A 70 5.41 59.71 -7.56
C GLY A 70 6.80 59.26 -7.13
N ARG A 71 6.94 58.56 -5.99
CA ARG A 71 8.24 58.02 -5.51
C ARG A 71 8.05 56.79 -4.64
N PHE A 72 9.08 55.98 -4.52
CA PHE A 72 9.13 54.85 -3.59
C PHE A 72 10.30 54.99 -2.61
N ALA A 73 10.03 54.81 -1.32
CA ALA A 73 11.05 54.70 -0.29
C ALA A 73 11.79 53.36 -0.39
N SER A 74 11.10 52.29 -0.78
CA SER A 74 11.74 51.01 -1.07
C SER A 74 10.91 50.19 -2.06
N VAL A 75 11.58 49.40 -2.88
CA VAL A 75 10.97 48.36 -3.72
C VAL A 75 11.48 47.01 -3.23
N VAL A 76 10.59 46.15 -2.74
CA VAL A 76 10.93 44.79 -2.30
C VAL A 76 10.56 43.81 -3.40
N HIS A 77 11.57 43.20 -4.02
CA HIS A 77 11.39 42.28 -5.13
C HIS A 77 11.31 40.82 -4.66
N LEU A 78 10.09 40.31 -4.46
CA LEU A 78 9.82 38.91 -4.07
C LEU A 78 9.27 38.05 -5.22
N ALA A 79 8.91 38.63 -6.37
CA ALA A 79 8.35 37.88 -7.48
C ALA A 79 9.42 37.01 -8.14
N ALA A 80 9.27 35.69 -8.05
CA ALA A 80 10.17 34.73 -8.66
C ALA A 80 9.44 33.39 -8.90
N TYR A 81 9.88 32.67 -9.92
CA TYR A 81 9.59 31.26 -10.12
C TYR A 81 10.57 30.38 -9.33
N PHE A 82 10.02 29.31 -8.75
CA PHE A 82 10.76 28.36 -7.93
C PHE A 82 10.28 26.92 -8.19
N ASP A 83 11.23 26.01 -8.41
CA ASP A 83 10.97 24.58 -8.60
C ASP A 83 12.12 23.74 -8.00
N PHE A 84 11.77 22.73 -7.21
CA PHE A 84 12.73 21.79 -6.60
C PHE A 84 13.15 20.65 -7.52
N SER A 85 12.72 20.66 -8.79
CA SER A 85 13.03 19.56 -9.71
C SER A 85 14.52 19.37 -10.00
N GLY A 86 15.32 20.42 -9.81
CA GLY A 86 16.73 20.48 -10.17
C GLY A 86 16.99 20.59 -11.68
N GLU A 87 15.93 20.65 -12.49
CA GLU A 87 16.01 20.86 -13.93
C GLU A 87 16.05 22.35 -14.25
N GLU A 88 16.78 22.71 -15.31
CA GLU A 88 16.69 24.08 -15.86
C GLU A 88 15.29 24.25 -16.49
N ARG A 89 14.59 25.30 -16.09
CA ARG A 89 13.24 25.63 -16.55
C ARG A 89 13.29 26.98 -17.30
N PRO A 90 12.66 27.12 -18.48
CA PRO A 90 12.59 28.41 -19.18
C PRO A 90 11.98 29.53 -18.34
N GLN A 91 11.16 29.18 -17.35
CA GLN A 91 10.59 30.11 -16.37
C GLN A 91 11.65 30.83 -15.54
N TYR A 92 12.81 30.21 -15.26
CA TYR A 92 13.90 30.88 -14.55
C TYR A 92 14.41 32.09 -15.33
N GLU A 93 14.68 31.91 -16.62
CA GLU A 93 15.09 33.03 -17.49
C GLU A 93 13.95 34.03 -17.69
N ARG A 94 12.75 33.56 -18.03
CA ARG A 94 11.62 34.44 -18.38
C ARG A 94 11.07 35.25 -17.21
N ILE A 95 10.94 34.64 -16.04
CA ILE A 95 10.29 35.25 -14.86
C ILE A 95 11.32 35.88 -13.94
N ASN A 96 12.42 35.17 -13.61
CA ASN A 96 13.38 35.71 -12.65
C ASN A 96 14.30 36.72 -13.33
N GLU A 97 14.95 36.34 -14.42
CA GLU A 97 15.97 37.18 -15.05
C GLU A 97 15.34 38.33 -15.86
N GLU A 98 14.56 38.01 -16.90
CA GLU A 98 13.94 39.03 -17.75
C GLU A 98 12.82 39.79 -17.03
N GLY A 99 12.11 39.15 -16.09
CA GLY A 99 11.13 39.84 -15.25
C GLY A 99 11.77 40.89 -14.33
N SER A 100 12.91 40.57 -13.69
CA SER A 100 13.69 41.54 -12.93
C SER A 100 14.19 42.69 -13.82
N ARG A 101 14.62 42.37 -15.04
CA ARG A 101 15.06 43.35 -16.03
C ARG A 101 13.93 44.32 -16.39
N ASN A 102 12.74 43.81 -16.67
CA ASN A 102 11.57 44.62 -16.97
C ASN A 102 11.20 45.53 -15.80
N LEU A 103 11.21 45.00 -14.57
CA LEU A 103 10.93 45.77 -13.36
C LEU A 103 11.92 46.93 -13.19
N LEU A 104 13.21 46.65 -13.26
CA LEU A 104 14.25 47.67 -13.09
C LEU A 104 14.17 48.76 -14.15
N ARG A 105 13.92 48.39 -15.40
CA ARG A 105 13.72 49.35 -16.50
C ARG A 105 12.50 50.24 -16.28
N ALA A 106 11.39 49.68 -15.81
CA ALA A 106 10.19 50.46 -15.50
C ALA A 106 10.38 51.41 -14.30
N LEU A 107 11.31 51.10 -13.39
CA LEU A 107 11.62 51.92 -12.23
C LEU A 107 12.59 53.08 -12.54
N GLN A 108 13.33 53.06 -13.65
CA GLN A 108 14.36 54.07 -13.96
C GLN A 108 13.82 55.51 -13.99
N ASP A 109 12.57 55.71 -14.45
CA ASP A 109 11.95 57.03 -14.54
C ASP A 109 11.26 57.47 -13.22
N ILE A 110 11.35 56.68 -12.16
CA ILE A 110 10.70 56.92 -10.87
C ILE A 110 11.78 57.06 -9.78
N PRO A 111 11.72 58.08 -8.90
CA PRO A 111 12.60 58.15 -7.74
C PRO A 111 12.38 56.95 -6.80
N VAL A 112 13.38 56.07 -6.74
CA VAL A 112 13.45 54.92 -5.84
C VAL A 112 14.68 55.07 -4.95
N GLU A 113 14.50 55.13 -3.63
CA GLU A 113 15.62 55.22 -2.68
C GLU A 113 16.40 53.91 -2.55
N GLN A 114 15.71 52.77 -2.62
CA GLN A 114 16.31 51.45 -2.46
C GLN A 114 15.49 50.37 -3.16
N LEU A 115 16.16 49.37 -3.73
CA LEU A 115 15.58 48.09 -4.11
C LEU A 115 16.18 46.96 -3.27
N VAL A 116 15.31 46.17 -2.63
CA VAL A 116 15.68 45.00 -1.82
C VAL A 116 15.32 43.74 -2.57
N TYR A 117 16.33 42.93 -2.90
CA TYR A 117 16.15 41.66 -3.60
C TYR A 117 16.22 40.47 -2.65
N SER A 118 15.22 39.58 -2.75
CA SER A 118 15.19 38.31 -2.02
C SER A 118 16.01 37.23 -2.75
N GLY A 119 17.30 37.18 -2.44
CA GLY A 119 18.24 36.16 -2.89
C GLY A 119 18.22 34.91 -2.02
N THR A 120 19.29 34.12 -2.07
CA THR A 120 19.45 32.89 -1.28
C THR A 120 20.92 32.67 -0.92
N MET A 121 21.21 32.17 0.28
CA MET A 121 22.58 31.82 0.67
C MET A 121 23.22 30.72 -0.19
N LEU A 122 22.40 29.93 -0.90
CA LEU A 122 22.85 28.83 -1.76
C LEU A 122 23.60 29.29 -3.03
N VAL A 123 23.72 30.60 -3.25
CA VAL A 123 24.60 31.14 -4.32
C VAL A 123 26.08 31.00 -3.97
N HIS A 124 26.41 30.90 -2.68
CA HIS A 124 27.79 30.76 -2.19
C HIS A 124 28.28 29.30 -2.22
N GLU A 125 29.59 29.16 -2.32
CA GLU A 125 30.29 27.89 -2.08
C GLU A 125 29.97 27.37 -0.67
N PRO A 126 29.61 26.07 -0.52
CA PRO A 126 29.36 25.49 0.79
C PRO A 126 30.66 25.39 1.60
N GLY A 127 30.56 25.62 2.90
CA GLY A 127 31.66 25.37 3.84
C GLY A 127 31.72 23.90 4.25
N VAL A 128 32.57 23.61 5.24
CA VAL A 128 32.61 22.30 5.93
C VAL A 128 32.16 22.44 7.39
N PRO A 129 31.70 21.35 8.04
CA PRO A 129 31.26 21.41 9.44
C PRO A 129 32.30 22.05 10.37
N GLY A 130 31.90 23.15 11.01
CA GLY A 130 32.76 23.95 11.90
C GLY A 130 33.20 25.29 11.31
N GLU A 131 33.04 25.49 10.00
CA GLU A 131 33.23 26.77 9.33
C GLU A 131 31.89 27.52 9.19
N ARG A 132 31.97 28.82 8.92
CA ARG A 132 30.82 29.67 8.58
C ARG A 132 31.13 30.39 7.28
N ILE A 133 30.12 30.52 6.42
CA ILE A 133 30.20 31.37 5.23
C ILE A 133 29.85 32.81 5.60
N ASP A 134 30.43 33.75 4.87
CA ASP A 134 30.21 35.19 4.97
C ASP A 134 29.92 35.78 3.58
N GLU A 135 29.66 37.09 3.50
CA GLU A 135 29.31 37.73 2.23
C GLU A 135 30.47 37.79 1.21
N GLU A 136 31.71 37.53 1.64
CA GLU A 136 32.91 37.49 0.79
C GLU A 136 33.18 36.07 0.24
N THR A 137 32.45 35.07 0.74
CA THR A 137 32.56 33.69 0.29
C THR A 137 32.25 33.60 -1.22
N PRO A 138 33.07 32.91 -2.04
CA PRO A 138 32.88 32.88 -3.48
C PRO A 138 31.50 32.36 -3.92
N PHE A 139 31.00 32.86 -5.05
CA PHE A 139 29.77 32.37 -5.65
C PHE A 139 30.04 31.05 -6.38
N ALA A 140 29.41 29.96 -5.94
CA ALA A 140 29.53 28.64 -6.55
C ALA A 140 28.20 27.84 -6.46
N PRO A 141 27.12 28.32 -7.09
CA PRO A 141 25.80 27.69 -6.99
C PRO A 141 25.79 26.27 -7.59
N GLY A 142 25.44 25.27 -6.75
CA GLY A 142 25.55 23.85 -7.11
C GLY A 142 24.51 23.33 -8.11
N TRP A 143 23.34 23.96 -8.22
CA TRP A 143 22.19 23.44 -8.99
C TRP A 143 21.34 24.55 -9.62
N ALA A 144 20.32 24.19 -10.40
CA ALA A 144 19.59 25.11 -11.28
C ALA A 144 18.98 26.33 -10.56
N TYR A 145 18.34 26.12 -9.40
CA TYR A 145 17.68 27.21 -8.68
C TYR A 145 18.66 28.30 -8.18
N PRO A 146 19.74 27.98 -7.41
CA PRO A 146 20.69 29.01 -7.00
C PRO A 146 21.45 29.63 -8.17
N LYS A 147 21.66 28.89 -9.28
CA LYS A 147 22.22 29.45 -10.51
C LYS A 147 21.32 30.55 -11.08
N SER A 148 20.00 30.30 -11.15
CA SER A 148 19.03 31.33 -11.58
C SER A 148 19.05 32.54 -10.64
N LYS A 149 19.12 32.33 -9.32
CA LYS A 149 19.21 33.45 -8.36
C LYS A 149 20.49 34.27 -8.54
N ALA A 150 21.64 33.64 -8.71
CA ALA A 150 22.91 34.33 -8.97
C ALA A 150 22.88 35.12 -10.28
N ARG A 151 22.36 34.55 -11.38
CA ARG A 151 22.18 35.27 -12.65
C ARG A 151 21.22 36.46 -12.52
N THR A 152 20.13 36.30 -11.76
CA THR A 152 19.19 37.39 -11.50
C THR A 152 19.86 38.54 -10.74
N GLU A 153 20.75 38.24 -9.79
CA GLU A 153 21.51 39.30 -9.12
C GLU A 153 22.47 40.03 -10.07
N GLU A 154 23.08 39.33 -11.03
CA GLU A 154 23.89 39.95 -12.09
C GLU A 154 23.03 40.89 -12.94
N VAL A 155 21.86 40.44 -13.39
CA VAL A 155 20.89 41.30 -14.11
C VAL A 155 20.51 42.54 -13.29
N ILE A 156 20.28 42.37 -11.99
CA ILE A 156 19.94 43.49 -11.11
C ILE A 156 21.10 44.48 -11.01
N ARG A 157 22.34 43.99 -10.86
CA ARG A 157 23.53 44.85 -10.83
C ARG A 157 23.74 45.61 -12.14
N GLU A 158 23.47 44.97 -13.28
CA GLU A 158 23.59 45.58 -14.61
C GLU A 158 22.54 46.67 -14.87
N GLU A 159 21.30 46.44 -14.46
CA GLU A 159 20.14 47.27 -14.85
C GLU A 159 19.67 48.23 -13.76
N ALA A 160 20.26 48.19 -12.55
CA ALA A 160 19.88 49.06 -11.45
C ALA A 160 20.03 50.56 -11.76
N GLY A 161 21.01 50.94 -12.59
CA GLY A 161 21.32 52.35 -12.85
C GLY A 161 21.71 53.07 -11.56
N ASP A 162 21.00 54.15 -11.23
CA ASP A 162 21.23 54.94 -10.00
C ASP A 162 20.47 54.39 -8.77
N ILE A 163 19.67 53.33 -8.92
CA ILE A 163 18.88 52.75 -7.82
C ILE A 163 19.82 52.01 -6.85
N SER A 164 19.81 52.39 -5.58
CA SER A 164 20.58 51.68 -4.55
C SER A 164 20.01 50.27 -4.33
N THR A 165 20.83 49.23 -4.50
CA THR A 165 20.40 47.83 -4.36
C THR A 165 20.90 47.19 -3.07
N VAL A 166 20.07 46.33 -2.47
CA VAL A 166 20.44 45.46 -1.36
C VAL A 166 20.04 44.03 -1.67
N PHE A 167 20.98 43.10 -1.51
CA PHE A 167 20.81 41.67 -1.77
C PHE A 167 20.72 40.91 -0.45
N LEU A 168 19.58 40.27 -0.19
CA LEU A 168 19.40 39.43 0.99
C LEU A 168 19.64 37.97 0.62
N HIS A 169 20.74 37.42 1.10
CA HIS A 169 21.07 36.01 0.93
C HIS A 169 20.44 35.22 2.06
N LEU A 170 19.17 34.87 1.86
CA LEU A 170 18.32 34.25 2.88
C LEU A 170 18.61 32.75 3.03
N ALA A 171 18.54 32.30 4.29
CA ALA A 171 18.57 30.89 4.67
C ALA A 171 17.23 30.17 4.41
N GLY A 172 17.15 28.87 4.71
CA GLY A 172 15.94 28.08 4.49
C GLY A 172 14.76 28.55 5.34
N LEU A 173 13.69 29.02 4.71
CA LEU A 173 12.52 29.54 5.41
C LEU A 173 11.74 28.45 6.17
N TYR A 174 11.35 28.73 7.41
CA TYR A 174 10.36 27.95 8.15
C TYR A 174 9.42 28.84 8.96
N SER A 175 8.32 28.25 9.42
CA SER A 175 7.35 28.81 10.34
C SER A 175 6.89 27.72 11.31
N ASP A 176 5.93 28.04 12.17
CA ASP A 176 5.27 27.07 13.04
C ASP A 176 4.47 25.98 12.28
N GLN A 177 4.09 26.21 11.01
CA GLN A 177 3.30 25.25 10.21
C GLN A 177 4.05 24.68 8.99
N THR A 178 4.91 25.47 8.35
CA THR A 178 5.55 25.10 7.08
C THR A 178 7.06 25.23 7.13
N ALA A 179 7.77 24.37 6.42
CA ALA A 179 9.21 24.47 6.24
C ALA A 179 9.62 24.32 4.78
N VAL A 180 10.88 24.63 4.47
CA VAL A 180 11.46 24.30 3.17
C VAL A 180 11.26 22.80 2.84
N PRO A 181 11.01 22.45 1.57
CA PRO A 181 10.77 21.07 1.13
C PRO A 181 11.78 20.04 1.63
N THR A 182 13.06 20.39 1.75
CA THR A 182 14.08 19.48 2.28
C THR A 182 13.79 19.04 3.72
N LEU A 183 13.34 19.95 4.57
CA LEU A 183 12.99 19.69 5.96
C LEU A 183 11.59 19.05 6.08
N SER A 184 10.59 19.57 5.37
CA SER A 184 9.22 19.03 5.46
C SER A 184 9.13 17.59 4.93
N HIS A 185 9.78 17.26 3.81
CA HIS A 185 9.86 15.87 3.34
C HIS A 185 10.70 14.97 4.27
N GLN A 186 11.69 15.51 4.98
CA GLN A 186 12.42 14.74 6.00
C GLN A 186 11.50 14.40 7.18
N ILE A 187 10.73 15.38 7.67
CA ILE A 187 9.73 15.19 8.72
C ILE A 187 8.67 14.16 8.30
N ALA A 188 8.08 14.29 7.11
CA ALA A 188 7.08 13.36 6.59
C ALA A 188 7.60 11.92 6.49
N ARG A 189 8.81 11.71 5.95
CA ARG A 189 9.43 10.37 5.88
C ARG A 189 9.62 9.75 7.27
N ILE A 190 10.05 10.54 8.26
CA ILE A 190 10.23 10.07 9.63
C ILE A 190 8.88 9.79 10.28
N TYR A 191 7.87 10.64 10.05
CA TYR A 191 6.48 10.45 10.51
C TYR A 191 5.91 9.11 10.07
N GLU A 192 6.07 8.78 8.78
CA GLU A 192 5.58 7.55 8.18
C GLU A 192 6.48 6.33 8.44
N ARG A 193 7.67 6.53 9.03
CA ARG A 193 8.72 5.51 9.16
C ARG A 193 9.11 4.87 7.82
N ASP A 194 9.13 5.67 6.77
CA ASP A 194 9.56 5.24 5.44
C ASP A 194 10.96 4.62 5.53
N PHE A 195 11.29 3.65 4.66
CA PHE A 195 12.62 3.02 4.70
C PHE A 195 13.75 4.05 4.59
N LYS A 196 13.58 5.08 3.74
CA LYS A 196 14.58 6.14 3.52
C LYS A 196 14.70 7.08 4.72
N SER A 197 13.74 7.06 5.64
CA SER A 197 13.86 7.79 6.92
C SER A 197 14.99 7.29 7.79
N HIS A 198 15.55 6.10 7.54
CA HIS A 198 16.72 5.57 8.24
C HIS A 198 17.99 5.63 7.41
N THR A 199 17.98 6.31 6.26
CA THR A 199 19.12 6.37 5.36
C THR A 199 19.53 7.81 5.09
N PHE A 200 20.83 8.05 5.08
CA PHE A 200 21.41 9.33 4.65
C PHE A 200 22.65 9.03 3.80
N SER A 201 23.00 9.90 2.87
CA SER A 201 24.19 9.71 2.02
C SER A 201 25.01 10.99 2.04
N GLY A 202 26.01 11.08 2.90
CA GLY A 202 26.84 12.28 3.05
C GLY A 202 27.44 12.43 4.45
N ASP A 203 28.02 13.59 4.74
CA ASP A 203 28.44 13.94 6.10
C ASP A 203 27.23 14.33 6.96
N MET A 204 26.90 13.50 7.96
CA MET A 204 25.79 13.75 8.89
C MET A 204 26.03 14.95 9.81
N LYS A 205 27.26 15.47 9.89
CA LYS A 205 27.58 16.70 10.61
C LYS A 205 27.35 17.96 9.77
N ALA A 206 27.29 17.81 8.44
CA ALA A 206 26.85 18.88 7.56
C ALA A 206 25.40 19.23 7.85
N GLY A 207 25.00 20.44 7.47
CA GLY A 207 23.73 21.02 7.88
C GLY A 207 23.54 22.37 7.23
N GLN A 208 22.30 22.81 7.15
CA GLN A 208 21.91 24.05 6.51
C GLN A 208 21.30 25.02 7.54
N SER A 209 21.64 26.30 7.45
CA SER A 209 20.98 27.36 8.22
C SER A 209 19.52 27.54 7.78
N PHE A 210 18.68 27.90 8.74
CA PHE A 210 17.28 28.22 8.52
C PHE A 210 16.98 29.66 8.94
N ILE A 211 15.82 30.20 8.57
CA ILE A 211 15.33 31.50 9.05
C ILE A 211 13.83 31.38 9.32
N HIS A 212 13.40 31.80 10.51
CA HIS A 212 11.98 31.84 10.83
C HIS A 212 11.30 33.00 10.09
N ILE A 213 10.03 32.82 9.70
CA ILE A 213 9.25 33.84 8.99
C ILE A 213 9.24 35.18 9.73
N ASP A 214 9.10 35.19 11.05
CA ASP A 214 9.07 36.44 11.82
C ASP A 214 10.43 37.16 11.85
N ASP A 215 11.52 36.39 11.93
CA ASP A 215 12.88 36.93 11.88
C ASP A 215 13.20 37.50 10.49
N MET A 216 12.73 36.83 9.44
CA MET A 216 12.86 37.31 8.06
C MET A 216 12.05 38.60 7.84
N LEU A 217 10.84 38.69 8.37
CA LEU A 217 10.03 39.90 8.27
C LEU A 217 10.65 41.08 9.05
N ASP A 218 11.25 40.82 10.22
CA ASP A 218 12.04 41.79 10.98
C ASP A 218 13.27 42.28 10.21
N LEU A 219 13.95 41.37 9.49
CA LEU A 219 15.07 41.71 8.62
C LEU A 219 14.64 42.69 7.53
N PHE A 220 13.59 42.38 6.77
CA PHE A 220 13.10 43.26 5.70
C PHE A 220 12.73 44.64 6.25
N GLU A 221 12.04 44.67 7.38
CA GLU A 221 11.66 45.91 8.06
C GLU A 221 12.88 46.77 8.43
N ARG A 222 13.91 46.18 9.04
CA ARG A 222 15.14 46.91 9.40
C ARG A 222 15.95 47.38 8.20
N VAL A 223 16.01 46.59 7.12
CA VAL A 223 16.65 47.00 5.86
C VAL A 223 16.00 48.25 5.29
N ILE A 224 14.66 48.30 5.30
CA ILE A 224 13.87 49.42 4.77
C ILE A 224 13.98 50.64 5.69
N GLU A 225 13.96 50.46 7.00
CA GLU A 225 14.16 51.54 7.97
C GLU A 225 15.52 52.21 7.81
N ARG A 226 16.58 51.41 7.61
CA ARG A 226 17.96 51.86 7.55
C ARG A 226 18.49 52.09 6.14
N ARG A 227 17.61 52.14 5.14
CA ARG A 227 17.97 52.31 3.72
C ARG A 227 18.93 53.49 3.45
N ASP A 228 18.82 54.58 4.21
CA ASP A 228 19.69 55.77 4.08
C ASP A 228 21.13 55.53 4.60
N ALA A 229 21.36 54.46 5.35
CA ALA A 229 22.65 54.10 5.94
C ALA A 229 23.33 52.90 5.25
N LEU A 230 22.68 52.29 4.26
CA LEU A 230 23.21 51.14 3.53
C LEU A 230 23.88 51.59 2.24
N GLU A 231 25.08 51.07 1.97
CA GLU A 231 25.79 51.37 0.74
C GLU A 231 25.13 50.65 -0.46
N PRO A 232 25.11 51.26 -1.66
CA PRO A 232 24.62 50.59 -2.86
C PRO A 232 25.35 49.27 -3.13
N GLY A 233 24.60 48.21 -3.43
CA GLY A 233 25.14 46.87 -3.66
C GLY A 233 25.41 46.07 -2.39
N THR A 234 24.94 46.53 -1.22
CA THR A 234 25.12 45.81 0.05
C THR A 234 24.51 44.40 -0.04
N VAL A 235 25.35 43.38 0.17
CA VAL A 235 24.95 41.99 0.38
C VAL A 235 24.88 41.70 1.87
N LEU A 236 23.84 40.96 2.31
CA LEU A 236 23.65 40.50 3.68
C LEU A 236 23.25 39.03 3.71
N LEU A 237 24.01 38.20 4.44
CA LEU A 237 23.59 36.86 4.82
C LEU A 237 22.65 36.94 6.02
N ALA A 238 21.51 36.25 5.92
CA ALA A 238 20.52 36.25 6.97
C ALA A 238 19.90 34.88 7.21
N GLY A 239 20.08 34.42 8.45
CA GLY A 239 19.53 33.18 8.98
C GLY A 239 20.13 32.90 10.34
N GLU A 240 19.88 31.69 10.83
CA GLU A 240 20.48 31.19 12.05
C GLU A 240 22.01 31.04 11.86
N PRO A 241 22.86 31.67 12.70
CA PRO A 241 24.30 31.51 12.59
C PRO A 241 24.74 30.04 12.59
N ASP A 242 24.15 29.23 13.46
CA ASP A 242 24.51 27.82 13.62
C ASP A 242 23.59 26.92 12.80
N ALA A 243 24.16 26.01 12.02
CA ALA A 243 23.42 24.98 11.32
C ALA A 243 23.41 23.68 12.14
N MET A 244 22.22 23.13 12.39
CA MET A 244 22.09 21.82 13.01
C MET A 244 22.52 20.74 12.01
N GLY A 245 23.41 19.83 12.43
CA GLY A 245 23.83 18.72 11.57
C GLY A 245 22.65 17.81 11.22
N TYR A 246 22.60 17.31 9.98
CA TYR A 246 21.48 16.50 9.48
C TYR A 246 21.22 15.26 10.33
N GLY A 247 22.26 14.62 10.89
CA GLY A 247 22.11 13.50 11.81
C GLY A 247 21.42 13.91 13.13
N ALA A 248 21.81 15.04 13.71
CA ALA A 248 21.21 15.55 14.94
C ALA A 248 19.76 16.01 14.71
N LEU A 249 19.49 16.63 13.55
CA LEU A 249 18.15 17.02 13.14
C LEU A 249 17.24 15.79 12.99
N GLN A 250 17.71 14.75 12.30
CA GLN A 250 16.99 13.49 12.11
C GLN A 250 16.71 12.75 13.42
N ASP A 251 17.70 12.67 14.31
CA ASP A 251 17.52 12.13 15.68
C ASP A 251 16.46 12.92 16.45
N ARG A 252 16.50 14.26 16.38
CA ARG A 252 15.56 15.11 17.10
C ARG A 252 14.14 14.96 16.57
N ILE A 253 13.93 14.89 15.24
CA ILE A 253 12.62 14.64 14.65
C ILE A 253 12.09 13.26 15.09
N GLY A 254 12.94 12.23 15.01
CA GLY A 254 12.58 10.87 15.45
C GLY A 254 12.18 10.80 16.92
N GLN A 255 12.88 11.53 17.79
CA GLN A 255 12.54 11.65 19.21
C GLN A 255 11.20 12.37 19.41
N LEU A 256 10.96 13.48 18.73
CA LEU A 256 9.73 14.26 18.89
C LEU A 256 8.50 13.51 18.37
N ILE A 257 8.59 12.81 17.25
CA ILE A 257 7.46 12.08 16.67
C ILE A 257 7.22 10.76 17.39
N HIS A 258 8.27 9.96 17.62
CA HIS A 258 8.13 8.56 18.03
C HIS A 258 8.61 8.27 19.45
N GLY A 259 9.18 9.25 20.15
CA GLY A 259 9.77 9.06 21.48
C GLY A 259 11.01 8.15 21.48
N GLU A 260 11.68 7.97 20.34
CA GLU A 260 12.91 7.18 20.25
C GLU A 260 14.14 8.07 20.53
N ASP A 261 14.92 7.72 21.55
CA ASP A 261 16.11 8.53 21.95
C ASP A 261 17.17 8.62 20.85
N HIS A 262 17.26 7.60 19.98
CA HIS A 262 18.16 7.58 18.84
C HIS A 262 17.43 7.09 17.59
N TRP A 263 17.37 7.94 16.58
CA TRP A 263 16.87 7.57 15.27
C TRP A 263 18.01 7.02 14.43
N ARG A 264 18.22 5.70 14.52
CA ARG A 264 19.36 5.06 13.85
C ARG A 264 19.38 5.39 12.35
N THR A 265 20.33 6.23 11.96
CA THR A 265 20.57 6.63 10.57
C THR A 265 21.74 5.83 10.01
N LEU A 266 21.51 5.15 8.89
CA LEU A 266 22.50 4.39 8.15
C LEU A 266 23.10 5.28 7.06
N ASN A 267 24.42 5.43 7.08
CA ASN A 267 25.13 6.16 6.03
C ASN A 267 25.29 5.24 4.81
N LEU A 268 24.58 5.55 3.72
CA LEU A 268 24.72 4.87 2.43
C LEU A 268 25.85 5.51 1.61
N PRO A 269 26.74 4.72 1.00
CA PRO A 269 27.71 5.26 0.06
C PRO A 269 27.04 6.00 -1.10
N ALA A 270 27.53 7.21 -1.41
CA ALA A 270 26.94 8.08 -2.43
C ALA A 270 26.68 7.41 -3.79
N PRO A 271 27.57 6.57 -4.35
CA PRO A 271 27.29 5.88 -5.62
C PRO A 271 26.08 4.93 -5.55
N VAL A 272 25.88 4.26 -4.41
CA VAL A 272 24.75 3.33 -4.19
C VAL A 272 23.46 4.13 -4.06
N ALA A 273 23.48 5.20 -3.26
CA ALA A 273 22.32 6.08 -3.10
C ALA A 273 21.92 6.70 -4.46
N LYS A 274 22.91 7.13 -5.26
CA LYS A 274 22.68 7.77 -6.58
C LYS A 274 22.07 6.79 -7.57
N ALA A 275 22.58 5.57 -7.63
CA ALA A 275 22.02 4.52 -8.45
C ALA A 275 20.58 4.16 -8.02
N GLY A 276 20.33 4.07 -6.71
CA GLY A 276 19.00 3.82 -6.17
C GLY A 276 17.99 4.92 -6.53
N ALA A 277 18.34 6.19 -6.31
CA ALA A 277 17.47 7.33 -6.63
C ALA A 277 17.21 7.46 -8.15
N ALA A 278 18.23 7.20 -8.98
CA ALA A 278 18.07 7.21 -10.44
C ALA A 278 17.16 6.07 -10.92
N LEU A 279 17.34 4.86 -10.39
CA LEU A 279 16.50 3.71 -10.72
C LEU A 279 15.04 3.98 -10.35
N GLU A 280 14.79 4.49 -9.15
CA GLU A 280 13.45 4.82 -8.67
C GLU A 280 12.78 5.89 -9.54
N THR A 281 13.50 6.98 -9.85
CA THR A 281 12.99 8.04 -10.74
C THR A 281 12.66 7.50 -12.13
N SER A 282 13.45 6.54 -12.64
CA SER A 282 13.21 5.90 -13.94
C SER A 282 12.10 4.85 -13.93
N ALA A 283 11.78 4.30 -12.75
CA ALA A 283 10.77 3.26 -12.57
C ALA A 283 9.37 3.84 -12.32
N GLU A 284 9.25 5.13 -11.98
CA GLU A 284 7.96 5.82 -11.77
C GLU A 284 6.94 5.57 -12.90
N PRO A 285 7.30 5.61 -14.21
CA PRO A 285 6.32 5.32 -15.28
C PRO A 285 5.79 3.88 -15.29
N VAL A 286 6.42 2.98 -14.53
CA VAL A 286 6.11 1.54 -14.46
C VAL A 286 5.41 1.17 -13.15
N VAL A 287 5.65 1.93 -12.08
CA VAL A 287 4.96 1.74 -10.79
C VAL A 287 3.51 2.20 -10.97
N PRO A 288 2.50 1.39 -10.62
CA PRO A 288 1.12 1.84 -10.76
C PRO A 288 0.82 3.00 -9.81
N ASP A 289 0.21 4.07 -10.31
CA ASP A 289 -0.21 5.28 -9.57
C ASP A 289 -1.00 4.96 -8.28
N ALA A 290 -1.65 3.80 -8.21
CA ALA A 290 -2.34 3.33 -7.01
C ALA A 290 -1.41 3.10 -5.80
N PHE A 291 -0.10 2.96 -6.01
CA PHE A 291 0.90 2.71 -4.97
C PHE A 291 1.72 3.95 -4.60
N ASP A 292 2.09 4.79 -5.56
CA ASP A 292 2.96 5.97 -5.38
C ASP A 292 2.26 7.31 -5.65
N GLN A 293 0.96 7.27 -5.96
CA GLN A 293 0.13 8.43 -6.26
C GLN A 293 0.58 9.20 -7.51
N GLY A 294 1.38 8.59 -8.39
CA GLY A 294 1.87 9.19 -9.63
C GLY A 294 2.84 10.35 -9.41
N GLU A 295 3.50 10.40 -8.23
CA GLU A 295 4.49 11.44 -7.93
C GLU A 295 5.92 10.93 -8.09
N LYS A 296 6.74 11.74 -8.74
CA LYS A 296 8.18 11.49 -8.81
C LYS A 296 8.79 11.52 -7.40
N PRO A 297 9.70 10.59 -7.08
CA PRO A 297 10.41 10.60 -5.81
C PRO A 297 11.06 11.97 -5.52
N PHE A 298 10.87 12.48 -4.30
CA PHE A 298 11.47 13.76 -3.89
C PHE A 298 13.01 13.70 -3.92
N ILE A 299 13.60 12.61 -3.41
CA ILE A 299 15.06 12.42 -3.39
C ILE A 299 15.54 12.11 -4.80
N ARG A 300 16.32 13.03 -5.37
CA ARG A 300 16.89 12.92 -6.72
C ARG A 300 18.40 12.77 -6.67
N ALA A 301 18.98 12.23 -7.75
CA ALA A 301 20.41 11.97 -7.85
C ALA A 301 21.30 13.21 -7.57
N PHE A 302 20.89 14.42 -7.95
CA PHE A 302 21.65 15.64 -7.70
C PHE A 302 21.67 16.05 -6.22
N MET A 303 20.59 15.76 -5.47
CA MET A 303 20.52 16.10 -4.04
C MET A 303 21.55 15.31 -3.22
N ILE A 304 21.96 14.13 -3.72
CA ILE A 304 22.99 13.30 -3.10
C ILE A 304 24.37 13.93 -3.24
N ASP A 305 24.63 14.61 -4.37
CA ASP A 305 25.90 15.31 -4.60
C ASP A 305 26.06 16.49 -3.61
N MET A 306 24.94 17.09 -3.18
CA MET A 306 24.88 18.22 -2.23
C MET A 306 24.68 17.81 -0.76
N ALA A 307 24.52 16.52 -0.47
CA ALA A 307 24.12 16.06 0.86
C ALA A 307 25.20 16.27 1.95
N SER A 308 26.42 16.66 1.55
CA SER A 308 27.49 17.04 2.48
C SER A 308 27.74 18.55 2.54
N ASP A 309 26.96 19.36 1.82
CA ASP A 309 27.09 20.81 1.81
C ASP A 309 26.72 21.39 3.18
N HIS A 310 27.60 22.23 3.74
CA HIS A 310 27.40 22.87 5.04
C HIS A 310 27.26 24.39 4.88
N TYR A 311 26.16 24.93 5.43
CA TYR A 311 25.81 26.34 5.38
C TYR A 311 25.51 26.88 6.79
N ALA A 312 26.54 27.07 7.61
CA ALA A 312 26.47 27.92 8.80
C ALA A 312 26.86 29.35 8.43
N LEU A 313 26.26 30.35 9.07
CA LEU A 313 26.36 31.75 8.63
C LEU A 313 27.12 32.61 9.63
N ASP A 314 28.02 33.47 9.13
CA ASP A 314 28.48 34.65 9.86
C ASP A 314 27.53 35.82 9.56
N ILE A 315 26.70 36.17 10.54
CA ILE A 315 25.72 37.26 10.44
C ILE A 315 26.24 38.58 11.03
N SER A 316 27.56 38.72 11.23
CA SER A 316 28.16 39.92 11.85
C SER A 316 27.85 41.20 11.08
N LYS A 317 27.76 41.13 9.74
CA LYS A 317 27.42 42.28 8.90
C LYS A 317 25.97 42.73 9.11
N ALA A 318 25.02 41.79 9.16
CA ALA A 318 23.62 42.08 9.47
C ALA A 318 23.46 42.67 10.88
N ARG A 319 24.18 42.14 11.88
CA ARG A 319 24.21 42.71 13.24
C ARG A 319 24.75 44.14 13.25
N HIS A 320 25.87 44.40 12.58
CA HIS A 320 26.50 45.71 12.60
C HIS A 320 25.67 46.78 11.85
N LEU A 321 25.18 46.46 10.66
CA LEU A 321 24.46 47.42 9.81
C LEU A 321 23.00 47.59 10.24
N LEU A 322 22.34 46.51 10.63
CA LEU A 322 20.89 46.50 10.89
C LEU A 322 20.51 46.38 12.36
N ASP A 323 21.46 46.07 13.25
CA ASP A 323 21.16 45.62 14.62
C ASP A 323 20.24 44.39 14.64
N TRP A 324 20.32 43.56 13.58
CA TRP A 324 19.46 42.40 13.40
C TRP A 324 20.14 41.11 13.86
N GLU A 325 19.40 40.29 14.60
CA GLU A 325 19.76 38.91 14.91
C GLU A 325 18.47 38.07 15.03
N PRO A 326 18.43 36.84 14.48
CA PRO A 326 17.28 35.94 14.61
C PRO A 326 16.95 35.65 16.07
N GLN A 327 15.67 35.74 16.43
CA GLN A 327 15.15 35.39 17.74
C GLN A 327 14.75 33.91 17.83
N HIS A 328 14.51 33.27 16.68
CA HIS A 328 14.09 31.89 16.55
C HIS A 328 15.28 30.98 16.23
N ARG A 329 15.14 29.71 16.61
CA ARG A 329 16.14 28.66 16.39
C ARG A 329 15.45 27.36 16.08
N ILE A 330 15.74 26.77 14.93
CA ILE A 330 15.08 25.53 14.49
C ILE A 330 15.26 24.40 15.52
N ALA A 331 16.41 24.34 16.20
CA ALA A 331 16.64 23.36 17.26
C ALA A 331 15.67 23.49 18.45
N LYS A 332 15.15 24.69 18.71
CA LYS A 332 14.17 25.00 19.77
C LYS A 332 12.73 24.99 19.27
N ASP A 333 12.50 25.37 18.02
CA ASP A 333 11.17 25.57 17.44
C ASP A 333 10.66 24.35 16.65
N LEU A 334 11.54 23.40 16.34
CA LEU A 334 11.16 22.10 15.76
C LEU A 334 10.04 21.37 16.55
N PRO A 335 10.00 21.36 17.90
CA PRO A 335 8.85 20.85 18.64
C PRO A 335 7.52 21.49 18.21
N VAL A 336 7.47 22.80 17.98
CA VAL A 336 6.23 23.49 17.55
C VAL A 336 5.80 22.98 16.18
N LEU A 337 6.72 22.88 15.23
CA LEU A 337 6.45 22.36 13.89
C LEU A 337 5.98 20.89 13.90
N ILE A 338 6.52 20.07 14.81
CA ILE A 338 6.12 18.67 14.98
C ILE A 338 4.76 18.54 15.69
N GLU A 339 4.46 19.40 16.67
CA GLU A 339 3.14 19.42 17.29
C GLU A 339 2.08 19.89 16.27
N ALA A 340 2.37 20.88 15.41
CA ALA A 340 1.48 21.25 14.31
C ALA A 340 1.19 20.07 13.35
N LEU A 341 2.20 19.25 13.05
CA LEU A 341 2.01 18.01 12.28
C LEU A 341 1.11 17.00 13.02
N LYS A 342 1.24 16.88 14.34
CA LYS A 342 0.46 15.89 15.11
C LYS A 342 -0.98 16.35 15.35
N ASP A 343 -1.18 17.65 15.51
CA ASP A 343 -2.50 18.26 15.76
C ASP A 343 -3.41 18.12 14.54
N ASP A 344 -2.91 18.41 13.33
CA ASP A 344 -3.60 18.14 12.07
C ASP A 344 -2.60 17.67 11.00
N PRO A 345 -2.36 16.35 10.90
CA PRO A 345 -1.40 15.84 9.94
C PRO A 345 -1.82 16.07 8.49
N LEU A 346 -3.12 16.05 8.19
CA LEU A 346 -3.59 16.19 6.82
C LEU A 346 -3.43 17.63 6.32
N GLU A 347 -3.81 18.61 7.12
CA GLU A 347 -3.57 20.03 6.83
C GLU A 347 -2.07 20.32 6.75
N TRP A 348 -1.26 19.74 7.64
CA TRP A 348 0.20 19.93 7.61
C TRP A 348 0.83 19.45 6.30
N TYR A 349 0.44 18.27 5.80
CA TYR A 349 0.93 17.75 4.51
C TYR A 349 0.54 18.69 3.37
N ARG A 350 -0.72 19.12 3.32
CA ARG A 350 -1.24 20.06 2.32
C ARG A 350 -0.50 21.41 2.37
N ALA A 351 -0.30 21.96 3.56
CA ALA A 351 0.38 23.23 3.78
C ALA A 351 1.86 23.20 3.36
N ASN A 352 2.50 22.03 3.44
CA ASN A 352 3.88 21.81 3.01
C ASN A 352 4.00 21.35 1.55
N GLY A 353 2.89 21.25 0.81
CA GLY A 353 2.87 20.79 -0.58
C GLY A 353 3.30 19.34 -0.75
N ILE A 354 3.10 18.51 0.27
CA ILE A 354 3.41 17.08 0.27
C ILE A 354 2.11 16.32 0.10
N THR A 355 2.08 15.38 -0.84
CA THR A 355 0.92 14.52 -1.04
C THR A 355 0.73 13.60 0.17
N PRO A 356 -0.44 13.65 0.83
CA PRO A 356 -0.70 12.86 2.03
C PRO A 356 -0.80 11.37 1.69
N PRO A 357 -0.41 10.46 2.60
CA PRO A 357 -0.61 9.04 2.39
C PRO A 357 -2.10 8.68 2.48
N ASN A 358 -2.62 7.79 1.62
CA ASN A 358 -4.07 7.52 1.61
C ASN A 358 -4.64 6.97 2.93
N TRP A 359 -3.82 6.39 3.82
CA TRP A 359 -4.31 6.00 5.15
C TRP A 359 -4.68 7.22 6.00
N LEU A 360 -4.00 8.35 5.79
CA LEU A 360 -4.28 9.61 6.47
C LEU A 360 -5.55 10.25 5.93
N GLU A 361 -5.74 10.24 4.60
CA GLU A 361 -6.99 10.68 3.97
C GLU A 361 -8.19 9.84 4.43
N ALA A 362 -8.05 8.51 4.46
CA ALA A 362 -9.09 7.62 4.96
C ALA A 362 -9.33 7.75 6.47
N ALA A 363 -8.32 8.17 7.25
CA ALA A 363 -8.47 8.45 8.67
C ALA A 363 -9.26 9.74 8.90
N ASP A 364 -8.95 10.81 8.18
CA ASP A 364 -9.64 12.12 8.28
C ASP A 364 -11.14 12.02 7.97
N GLU A 365 -11.54 11.13 7.05
CA GLU A 365 -12.95 10.84 6.79
C GLU A 365 -13.71 10.23 7.99
N ARG A 366 -13.00 9.66 8.99
CA ARG A 366 -13.59 8.73 9.95
C ARG A 366 -13.26 8.97 11.41
N VAL A 367 -12.10 9.51 11.72
CA VAL A 367 -11.63 9.74 13.09
C VAL A 367 -11.30 11.21 13.30
N ASP A 368 -11.60 11.71 14.50
CA ASP A 368 -11.30 13.09 14.87
C ASP A 368 -9.79 13.33 15.08
N ASP A 369 -9.00 12.26 15.26
CA ASP A 369 -7.56 12.33 15.59
C ASP A 369 -6.78 11.22 14.85
N PRO A 370 -6.26 11.51 13.64
CA PRO A 370 -5.46 10.56 12.86
C PRO A 370 -4.11 10.19 13.50
N GLU A 371 -3.49 11.08 14.28
CA GLU A 371 -2.21 10.81 14.95
C GLU A 371 -2.39 9.80 16.10
N LYS A 372 -3.47 9.93 16.88
CA LYS A 372 -3.84 8.93 17.87
C LYS A 372 -4.10 7.57 17.24
N LEU A 373 -4.79 7.52 16.10
CA LEU A 373 -5.02 6.29 15.35
C LEU A 373 -3.69 5.61 14.96
N ARG A 374 -2.75 6.38 14.39
CA ARG A 374 -1.41 5.91 13.98
C ARG A 374 -0.61 5.39 15.17
N SER A 375 -0.50 6.19 16.23
CA SER A 375 0.29 5.87 17.41
C SER A 375 -0.28 4.66 18.18
N GLU A 376 -1.60 4.54 18.31
CA GLU A 376 -2.25 3.38 18.89
C GLU A 376 -2.03 2.10 18.07
N HIS A 377 -2.18 2.20 16.74
CA HIS A 377 -1.91 1.09 15.82
C HIS A 377 -0.47 0.59 15.99
N GLU A 378 0.52 1.50 15.96
CA GLU A 378 1.93 1.13 16.12
C GLU A 378 2.18 0.47 17.49
N ARG A 379 1.63 1.02 18.57
CA ARG A 379 1.77 0.46 19.92
C ARG A 379 1.24 -0.97 20.00
N ILE A 380 0.04 -1.21 19.46
CA ILE A 380 -0.60 -2.52 19.46
C ILE A 380 0.16 -3.49 18.57
N TYR A 381 0.56 -3.07 17.37
CA TYR A 381 1.36 -3.88 16.45
C TYR A 381 2.65 -4.36 17.12
N ARG A 382 3.38 -3.44 17.78
CA ARG A 382 4.61 -3.77 18.52
C ARG A 382 4.34 -4.72 19.70
N GLN A 383 3.23 -4.52 20.41
CA GLN A 383 2.85 -5.39 21.53
C GLN A 383 2.54 -6.81 21.05
N GLU A 384 1.68 -6.97 20.04
CA GLU A 384 1.37 -8.27 19.45
C GLU A 384 2.62 -8.93 18.86
N HIS A 385 3.52 -8.15 18.25
CA HIS A 385 4.76 -8.68 17.67
C HIS A 385 5.66 -9.25 18.76
N ARG A 386 5.81 -8.55 19.89
CA ARG A 386 6.58 -9.03 21.04
C ARG A 386 5.99 -10.29 21.66
N GLN A 387 4.65 -10.39 21.74
CA GLN A 387 3.98 -11.58 22.28
C GLN A 387 4.16 -12.81 21.38
N ASN A 388 4.31 -12.60 20.07
CA ASN A 388 4.40 -13.68 19.08
C ASN A 388 5.82 -13.84 18.47
N ILE A 389 6.83 -13.17 19.03
CA ILE A 389 8.20 -13.17 18.49
C ILE A 389 8.83 -14.58 18.45
N TRP A 390 8.32 -15.50 19.26
CA TRP A 390 8.75 -16.90 19.28
C TRP A 390 8.54 -17.60 17.93
N GLY A 391 7.57 -17.18 17.11
CA GLY A 391 7.35 -17.75 15.77
C GLY A 391 8.50 -17.48 14.81
N ALA A 392 9.12 -16.30 14.90
CA ALA A 392 10.31 -15.97 14.11
C ALA A 392 11.52 -16.85 14.49
N TRP A 393 11.71 -17.11 15.79
CA TRP A 393 12.70 -18.07 16.28
C TRP A 393 12.40 -19.51 15.85
N ALA A 394 11.13 -19.91 15.89
CA ALA A 394 10.70 -21.23 15.43
C ALA A 394 11.04 -21.42 13.94
N ASN A 395 10.77 -20.42 13.09
CA ASN A 395 11.18 -20.45 11.68
C ASN A 395 12.69 -20.53 11.50
N ALA A 396 13.46 -19.76 12.28
CA ALA A 396 14.91 -19.86 12.25
C ALA A 396 15.40 -21.28 12.60
N GLY A 397 14.78 -21.89 13.62
CA GLY A 397 15.05 -23.28 14.02
C GLY A 397 14.65 -24.30 12.95
N LEU A 398 13.50 -24.12 12.29
CA LEU A 398 13.08 -24.95 11.15
C LEU A 398 14.05 -24.84 9.97
N GLY A 399 14.67 -23.67 9.76
CA GLY A 399 15.72 -23.49 8.77
C GLY A 399 16.92 -24.40 9.03
N ILE A 400 17.40 -24.44 10.28
CA ILE A 400 18.48 -25.35 10.69
C ILE A 400 18.04 -26.82 10.58
N TRP A 401 16.80 -27.12 10.98
CA TRP A 401 16.22 -28.46 10.85
C TRP A 401 16.29 -28.96 9.40
N LEU A 402 15.84 -28.15 8.44
CA LEU A 402 15.91 -28.47 7.00
C LEU A 402 17.34 -28.69 6.53
N MET A 403 18.29 -27.85 6.95
CA MET A 403 19.69 -28.01 6.53
C MET A 403 20.33 -29.32 7.03
N THR A 404 19.85 -29.85 8.15
CA THR A 404 20.34 -31.11 8.74
C THR A 404 19.53 -32.34 8.31
N SER A 405 18.36 -32.14 7.70
CA SER A 405 17.43 -33.21 7.32
C SER A 405 17.99 -34.18 6.26
N PRO A 406 18.67 -33.73 5.18
CA PRO A 406 19.06 -34.64 4.10
C PRO A 406 19.93 -35.84 4.53
N PRO A 407 21.01 -35.69 5.31
CA PRO A 407 21.80 -36.83 5.77
C PRO A 407 21.07 -37.69 6.82
N LEU A 408 20.14 -37.12 7.59
CA LEU A 408 19.41 -37.82 8.66
C LEU A 408 18.24 -38.65 8.12
N LEU A 409 17.59 -38.17 7.07
CA LEU A 409 16.43 -38.80 6.44
C LEU A 409 16.80 -39.60 5.18
N GLY A 410 18.08 -39.66 4.84
CA GLY A 410 18.61 -40.46 3.72
C GLY A 410 18.15 -39.96 2.36
N TYR A 411 18.29 -38.65 2.08
CA TYR A 411 17.91 -38.11 0.78
C TYR A 411 18.86 -38.60 -0.32
N ASP A 412 18.31 -39.26 -1.34
CA ASP A 412 19.10 -39.79 -2.47
C ASP A 412 19.23 -38.81 -3.65
N SER A 413 18.30 -37.86 -3.77
CA SER A 413 18.28 -36.89 -4.87
C SER A 413 19.09 -35.63 -4.54
N ALA A 414 20.10 -35.34 -5.36
CA ALA A 414 20.89 -34.11 -5.25
C ALA A 414 20.04 -32.84 -5.34
N GLY A 415 18.97 -32.86 -6.15
CA GLY A 415 18.03 -31.74 -6.25
C GLY A 415 17.29 -31.49 -4.94
N MET A 416 16.84 -32.57 -4.27
CA MET A 416 16.13 -32.45 -3.00
C MET A 416 17.06 -31.98 -1.88
N ILE A 417 18.31 -32.47 -1.85
CA ILE A 417 19.34 -32.01 -0.91
C ILE A 417 19.58 -30.51 -1.07
N LEU A 418 19.80 -30.04 -2.30
CA LEU A 418 20.07 -28.62 -2.56
C LEU A 418 18.86 -27.73 -2.24
N SER A 419 17.64 -28.22 -2.53
CA SER A 419 16.39 -27.53 -2.19
C SER A 419 16.28 -27.30 -0.69
N ASP A 420 16.42 -28.35 0.13
CA ASP A 420 16.28 -28.25 1.59
C ASP A 420 17.41 -27.42 2.23
N LEU A 421 18.64 -27.51 1.71
CA LEU A 421 19.74 -26.66 2.17
C LEU A 421 19.49 -25.19 1.86
N GLY A 422 19.07 -24.87 0.63
CA GLY A 422 18.79 -23.50 0.19
C GLY A 422 17.58 -22.90 0.91
N ALA A 423 16.47 -23.64 0.97
CA ALA A 423 15.27 -23.25 1.68
C ALA A 423 15.51 -23.13 3.19
N GLY A 424 16.29 -24.04 3.77
CA GLY A 424 16.68 -24.00 5.18
C GLY A 424 17.51 -22.76 5.53
N PHE A 425 18.49 -22.41 4.69
CA PHE A 425 19.26 -21.18 4.85
C PHE A 425 18.39 -19.93 4.68
N ALA A 426 17.53 -19.89 3.66
CA ALA A 426 16.60 -18.78 3.44
C ALA A 426 15.66 -18.60 4.64
N LEU A 427 15.08 -19.68 5.15
CA LEU A 427 14.17 -19.66 6.30
C LEU A 427 14.89 -19.24 7.59
N LEU A 428 16.15 -19.63 7.77
CA LEU A 428 17.00 -19.14 8.86
C LEU A 428 17.18 -17.63 8.79
N VAL A 429 17.58 -17.10 7.63
CA VAL A 429 17.79 -15.66 7.43
C VAL A 429 16.49 -14.88 7.61
N PHE A 430 15.41 -15.27 6.93
CA PHE A 430 14.13 -14.58 7.01
C PHE A 430 13.48 -14.71 8.39
N GLY A 431 13.67 -15.84 9.08
CA GLY A 431 13.26 -16.01 10.48
C GLY A 431 13.96 -15.02 11.40
N LEU A 432 15.28 -14.86 11.28
CA LEU A 432 16.04 -13.90 12.09
C LEU A 432 15.71 -12.44 11.75
N LEU A 433 15.53 -12.10 10.47
CA LEU A 433 15.10 -10.75 10.06
C LEU A 433 13.70 -10.42 10.58
N SER A 434 12.80 -11.41 10.65
CA SER A 434 11.45 -11.27 11.19
C SER A 434 11.41 -10.97 12.70
N LEU A 435 12.54 -11.06 13.42
CA LEU A 435 12.61 -10.58 14.82
C LEU A 435 12.39 -9.07 14.90
N SER A 436 12.77 -8.33 13.86
CA SER A 436 12.50 -6.91 13.76
C SER A 436 11.06 -6.68 13.30
N TRP A 437 10.27 -6.00 14.12
CA TRP A 437 8.91 -5.58 13.76
C TRP A 437 8.87 -4.65 12.53
N ARG A 438 10.01 -4.00 12.20
CA ARG A 438 10.18 -3.15 11.02
C ARG A 438 10.37 -3.94 9.72
N MET A 439 10.82 -5.20 9.79
CA MET A 439 11.11 -6.04 8.62
C MET A 439 9.94 -6.98 8.33
N THR A 440 8.75 -6.43 8.18
CA THR A 440 7.51 -7.21 7.96
C THR A 440 7.56 -8.05 6.69
N TRP A 441 8.25 -7.58 5.65
CA TRP A 441 8.48 -8.31 4.40
C TRP A 441 9.17 -9.67 4.61
N ALA A 442 10.02 -9.80 5.64
CA ALA A 442 10.73 -11.04 5.94
C ALA A 442 9.77 -12.18 6.31
N ARG A 443 8.61 -11.85 6.88
CA ARG A 443 7.56 -12.83 7.18
C ARG A 443 6.94 -13.39 5.91
N PHE A 444 6.67 -12.55 4.91
CA PHE A 444 6.21 -13.01 3.60
C PHE A 444 7.26 -13.86 2.88
N ALA A 445 8.54 -13.47 2.97
CA ALA A 445 9.64 -14.25 2.40
C ALA A 445 9.79 -15.63 3.08
N ALA A 446 9.65 -15.70 4.41
CA ALA A 446 9.64 -16.96 5.15
C ALA A 446 8.44 -17.85 4.76
N ALA A 447 7.26 -17.27 4.58
CA ALA A 447 6.08 -18.00 4.12
C ALA A 447 6.24 -18.52 2.69
N ALA A 448 6.75 -17.71 1.76
CA ALA A 448 7.06 -18.14 0.40
C ALA A 448 8.08 -19.29 0.40
N THR A 449 9.09 -19.24 1.28
CA THR A 449 10.03 -20.33 1.48
C THR A 449 9.33 -21.59 2.00
N GLY A 450 8.41 -21.47 2.95
CA GLY A 450 7.59 -22.59 3.43
C GLY A 450 6.72 -23.21 2.34
N CYS A 451 6.10 -22.41 1.47
CA CYS A 451 5.36 -22.89 0.29
C CYS A 451 6.27 -23.66 -0.67
N TRP A 452 7.49 -23.15 -0.93
CA TRP A 452 8.48 -23.85 -1.75
C TRP A 452 8.88 -25.19 -1.12
N VAL A 453 9.10 -25.24 0.19
CA VAL A 453 9.43 -26.49 0.91
C VAL A 453 8.32 -27.53 0.69
N MET A 454 7.03 -27.17 0.83
CA MET A 454 5.92 -28.10 0.55
C MET A 454 5.85 -28.55 -0.92
N PHE A 455 6.20 -27.66 -1.85
CA PHE A 455 6.09 -27.92 -3.29
C PHE A 455 7.27 -28.69 -3.87
N SER A 456 8.48 -28.52 -3.30
CA SER A 456 9.72 -29.07 -3.86
C SER A 456 9.77 -30.60 -3.99
N PRO A 457 9.22 -31.42 -3.05
CA PRO A 457 9.10 -32.87 -3.24
C PRO A 457 8.31 -33.28 -4.48
N LEU A 458 7.31 -32.48 -4.86
CA LEU A 458 6.41 -32.76 -5.98
C LEU A 458 7.08 -32.44 -7.31
N VAL A 459 7.74 -31.29 -7.39
CA VAL A 459 8.48 -30.85 -8.58
C VAL A 459 9.69 -31.75 -8.86
N LEU A 460 10.36 -32.18 -7.80
CA LEU A 460 11.55 -33.01 -7.90
C LEU A 460 11.24 -34.51 -7.92
N TRP A 461 9.96 -34.88 -7.90
CA TRP A 461 9.49 -36.28 -7.91
C TRP A 461 10.27 -37.15 -6.92
N THR A 462 10.26 -36.77 -5.64
CA THR A 462 11.05 -37.50 -4.65
C THR A 462 10.46 -38.87 -4.36
N GLU A 463 11.28 -39.92 -4.49
CA GLU A 463 10.91 -41.28 -4.08
C GLU A 463 11.12 -41.50 -2.56
N ASN A 464 11.64 -40.51 -1.84
CA ASN A 464 11.87 -40.61 -0.40
C ASN A 464 10.65 -40.11 0.39
N GLY A 465 9.91 -41.03 0.99
CA GLY A 465 8.72 -40.72 1.78
C GLY A 465 8.99 -39.90 3.04
N ALA A 466 10.18 -40.05 3.66
CA ALA A 466 10.57 -39.23 4.80
C ALA A 466 10.82 -37.77 4.38
N ALA A 467 11.42 -37.55 3.20
CA ALA A 467 11.61 -36.22 2.62
C ALA A 467 10.26 -35.55 2.36
N TYR A 468 9.32 -36.25 1.72
CA TYR A 468 7.98 -35.72 1.44
C TYR A 468 7.20 -35.37 2.72
N LEU A 469 7.23 -36.25 3.73
CA LEU A 469 6.58 -36.00 5.02
C LEU A 469 7.20 -34.79 5.74
N ASN A 470 8.54 -34.73 5.78
CA ASN A 470 9.28 -33.65 6.43
C ASN A 470 8.97 -32.30 5.76
N ALA A 471 9.05 -32.22 4.43
CA ALA A 471 8.76 -31.00 3.68
C ALA A 471 7.30 -30.53 3.87
N THR A 472 6.34 -31.46 3.84
CA THR A 472 4.92 -31.10 4.07
C THR A 472 4.74 -30.47 5.46
N LEU A 473 5.26 -31.12 6.52
CA LEU A 473 5.09 -30.65 7.89
C LEU A 473 5.85 -29.34 8.14
N VAL A 474 7.14 -29.30 7.80
CA VAL A 474 8.00 -28.14 8.03
C VAL A 474 7.53 -26.94 7.21
N GLY A 475 7.13 -27.15 5.96
CA GLY A 475 6.60 -26.08 5.12
C GLY A 475 5.29 -25.49 5.67
N MET A 476 4.37 -26.31 6.16
CA MET A 476 3.15 -25.84 6.82
C MET A 476 3.46 -25.05 8.10
N LEU A 477 4.35 -25.56 8.96
CA LEU A 477 4.78 -24.86 10.17
C LEU A 477 5.47 -23.54 9.85
N ALA A 478 6.31 -23.51 8.81
CA ALA A 478 7.02 -22.31 8.38
C ALA A 478 6.06 -21.18 7.98
N VAL A 479 5.04 -21.50 7.17
CA VAL A 479 3.97 -20.57 6.80
C VAL A 479 3.13 -20.19 8.03
N GLY A 480 2.81 -21.16 8.89
CA GLY A 480 2.05 -20.95 10.12
C GLY A 480 2.71 -19.92 11.04
N PHE A 481 3.96 -20.13 11.41
CA PHE A 481 4.70 -19.20 12.27
C PHE A 481 5.00 -17.87 11.57
N ALA A 482 5.08 -17.84 10.24
CA ALA A 482 5.28 -16.61 9.48
C ALA A 482 4.03 -15.73 9.42
N LEU A 483 2.85 -16.27 9.10
CA LEU A 483 1.66 -15.49 8.74
C LEU A 483 0.42 -15.73 9.61
N CYS A 484 0.30 -16.86 10.30
CA CYS A 484 -0.87 -17.13 11.15
C CYS A 484 -0.78 -16.45 12.52
N LEU A 485 0.42 -16.04 12.95
CA LEU A 485 0.63 -15.31 14.20
C LEU A 485 0.35 -13.81 14.04
N ARG A 486 -0.15 -13.18 15.11
CA ARG A 486 -0.35 -11.72 15.17
C ARG A 486 0.96 -10.97 15.41
N PRO A 487 1.08 -9.70 15.00
CA PRO A 487 0.13 -8.94 14.19
C PRO A 487 0.13 -9.44 12.75
N THR A 488 -0.96 -9.27 12.01
CA THR A 488 -0.96 -9.59 10.58
C THR A 488 -0.13 -8.54 9.82
N PRO A 489 0.89 -8.94 9.04
CA PRO A 489 1.67 -7.99 8.26
C PRO A 489 0.84 -7.42 7.10
N GLY A 490 1.05 -6.14 6.78
CA GLY A 490 0.47 -5.49 5.58
C GLY A 490 -0.95 -4.96 5.72
N VAL A 491 -1.50 -4.82 6.92
CA VAL A 491 -2.82 -4.19 7.14
C VAL A 491 -2.64 -2.70 7.47
N SER A 492 -3.41 -1.82 6.84
CA SER A 492 -3.35 -0.37 7.09
C SER A 492 -3.84 -0.01 8.51
N PRO A 493 -3.38 1.12 9.11
CA PRO A 493 -3.83 1.55 10.43
C PRO A 493 -5.36 1.72 10.51
N VAL A 494 -5.94 2.36 9.49
CA VAL A 494 -7.39 2.59 9.35
C VAL A 494 -8.15 1.26 9.30
N ALA A 495 -7.72 0.31 8.46
CA ALA A 495 -8.35 -1.00 8.37
C ALA A 495 -8.29 -1.78 9.69
N ALA A 496 -7.15 -1.76 10.36
CA ALA A 496 -6.94 -2.51 11.60
C ALA A 496 -7.77 -1.97 12.78
N ARG A 497 -8.06 -0.67 12.82
CA ARG A 497 -8.56 0.02 14.03
C ARG A 497 -9.97 0.59 13.93
N THR A 498 -10.47 0.85 12.72
CA THR A 498 -11.80 1.43 12.51
C THR A 498 -12.66 0.51 11.65
N GLY A 499 -13.97 0.76 11.59
CA GLY A 499 -14.92 0.09 10.71
C GLY A 499 -15.55 -1.17 11.32
N PRO A 500 -16.66 -1.65 10.74
CA PRO A 500 -17.47 -2.71 11.33
C PRO A 500 -16.86 -4.10 11.22
N THR A 501 -17.28 -4.99 12.12
CA THR A 501 -17.04 -6.43 11.98
C THR A 501 -17.98 -7.09 10.97
N ILE A 502 -19.26 -6.71 11.00
CA ILE A 502 -20.30 -7.23 10.09
C ILE A 502 -20.38 -6.34 8.86
N PRO A 503 -20.37 -6.88 7.63
CA PRO A 503 -20.51 -6.07 6.42
C PRO A 503 -21.82 -5.27 6.40
N LYS A 504 -21.80 -4.07 5.78
CA LYS A 504 -23.00 -3.22 5.68
C LYS A 504 -24.17 -3.98 5.06
N GLY A 505 -25.30 -4.02 5.78
CA GLY A 505 -26.54 -4.67 5.35
C GLY A 505 -26.55 -6.20 5.47
N TRP A 506 -25.59 -6.77 6.20
CA TRP A 506 -25.55 -8.18 6.59
C TRP A 506 -25.92 -8.35 8.07
N ASP A 507 -26.38 -9.55 8.44
CA ASP A 507 -26.76 -9.86 9.83
C ASP A 507 -25.66 -10.62 10.61
N TYR A 508 -24.59 -11.07 9.93
CA TYR A 508 -23.44 -11.80 10.49
C TYR A 508 -22.18 -11.50 9.68
N SER A 509 -20.99 -11.82 10.21
CA SER A 509 -19.76 -11.70 9.42
C SER A 509 -19.43 -13.03 8.73
N PRO A 510 -19.26 -13.04 7.40
CA PRO A 510 -18.85 -14.24 6.68
C PRO A 510 -17.39 -14.62 6.95
N SER A 511 -16.61 -13.73 7.56
CA SER A 511 -15.23 -13.95 7.97
C SER A 511 -15.09 -14.55 9.37
N ASP A 512 -16.20 -14.78 10.09
CA ASP A 512 -16.18 -15.31 11.46
C ASP A 512 -15.47 -16.66 11.51
N TRP A 513 -14.78 -16.93 12.62
CA TRP A 513 -14.05 -18.19 12.80
C TRP A 513 -14.99 -19.41 12.68
N PHE A 514 -16.24 -19.28 13.14
CA PHE A 514 -17.22 -20.35 13.05
C PHE A 514 -17.69 -20.65 11.61
N GLN A 515 -17.58 -19.69 10.68
CA GLN A 515 -17.83 -19.96 9.25
C GLN A 515 -16.63 -20.61 8.57
N ARG A 516 -15.41 -20.34 9.06
CA ARG A 516 -14.16 -20.85 8.48
C ARG A 516 -13.77 -22.23 9.01
N LEU A 517 -14.11 -22.56 10.25
CA LEU A 517 -13.75 -23.82 10.88
C LEU A 517 -14.25 -25.07 10.11
N PRO A 518 -15.49 -25.11 9.57
CA PRO A 518 -15.94 -26.19 8.70
C PRO A 518 -15.03 -26.40 7.49
N VAL A 519 -14.64 -25.29 6.84
CA VAL A 519 -13.75 -25.32 5.68
C VAL A 519 -12.39 -25.90 6.05
N ILE A 520 -11.80 -25.43 7.16
CA ILE A 520 -10.52 -25.93 7.68
C ILE A 520 -10.60 -27.43 8.00
N MET A 521 -11.66 -27.89 8.66
CA MET A 521 -11.83 -29.31 8.99
C MET A 521 -11.96 -30.18 7.73
N LEU A 522 -12.72 -29.72 6.72
CA LEU A 522 -12.84 -30.42 5.44
C LEU A 522 -11.52 -30.44 4.67
N ALA A 523 -10.76 -29.34 4.72
CA ALA A 523 -9.42 -29.29 4.13
C ALA A 523 -8.44 -30.22 4.85
N VAL A 524 -8.54 -30.42 6.17
CA VAL A 524 -7.75 -31.45 6.89
C VAL A 524 -8.06 -32.85 6.37
N VAL A 525 -9.34 -33.18 6.15
CA VAL A 525 -9.72 -34.47 5.54
C VAL A 525 -9.13 -34.60 4.14
N GLY A 526 -9.24 -33.56 3.32
CA GLY A 526 -8.65 -33.50 1.99
C GLY A 526 -7.13 -33.70 2.00
N LEU A 527 -6.41 -32.99 2.87
CA LEU A 527 -4.96 -33.09 3.03
C LEU A 527 -4.53 -34.52 3.41
N LEU A 528 -5.21 -35.14 4.37
CA LEU A 528 -4.87 -36.49 4.81
C LEU A 528 -5.03 -37.52 3.70
N ILE A 529 -6.11 -37.42 2.93
CA ILE A 529 -6.38 -38.29 1.78
C ILE A 529 -5.36 -38.02 0.67
N SER A 530 -5.27 -36.78 0.20
CA SER A 530 -4.41 -36.40 -0.91
C SER A 530 -2.94 -36.73 -0.62
N ARG A 531 -2.44 -36.44 0.59
CA ARG A 531 -1.07 -36.79 0.98
C ARG A 531 -0.81 -38.31 0.94
N TYR A 532 -1.80 -39.12 1.34
CA TYR A 532 -1.69 -40.58 1.25
C TYR A 532 -1.66 -41.06 -0.20
N LEU A 533 -2.49 -40.48 -1.06
CA LEU A 533 -2.49 -40.79 -2.51
C LEU A 533 -1.18 -40.34 -3.18
N THR A 534 -0.65 -39.17 -2.83
CA THR A 534 0.66 -38.69 -3.31
C THR A 534 1.78 -39.63 -2.89
N ALA A 535 1.74 -40.15 -1.67
CA ALA A 535 2.73 -41.10 -1.18
C ALA A 535 2.79 -42.36 -2.07
N TYR A 536 1.65 -42.84 -2.56
CA TYR A 536 1.60 -43.93 -3.54
C TYR A 536 2.15 -43.50 -4.92
N GLN A 537 1.77 -42.32 -5.42
CA GLN A 537 2.27 -41.81 -6.72
C GLN A 537 3.79 -41.59 -6.74
N LEU A 538 4.36 -41.22 -5.61
CA LEU A 538 5.81 -41.07 -5.42
C LEU A 538 6.51 -42.42 -5.15
N GLY A 539 5.80 -43.54 -5.13
CA GLY A 539 6.37 -44.88 -4.90
C GLY A 539 6.79 -45.15 -3.45
N THR A 540 6.34 -44.35 -2.50
CA THR A 540 6.74 -44.47 -1.07
C THR A 540 5.86 -45.47 -0.31
N VAL A 541 4.70 -45.81 -0.85
CA VAL A 541 3.77 -46.81 -0.33
C VAL A 541 3.35 -47.73 -1.48
N ASP A 542 3.35 -49.04 -1.23
CA ASP A 542 3.13 -50.05 -2.27
C ASP A 542 1.65 -50.30 -2.64
N SER A 543 0.70 -49.88 -1.80
CA SER A 543 -0.73 -50.10 -2.01
C SER A 543 -1.61 -49.02 -1.39
N VAL A 544 -2.79 -48.82 -1.99
CA VAL A 544 -3.79 -47.88 -1.50
C VAL A 544 -5.02 -48.61 -0.97
N TRP A 545 -5.56 -48.14 0.15
CA TRP A 545 -6.83 -48.63 0.67
C TRP A 545 -8.00 -48.30 -0.27
N GLU A 546 -8.62 -49.33 -0.86
CA GLU A 546 -9.79 -49.23 -1.73
C GLU A 546 -10.76 -50.41 -1.45
N PRO A 547 -11.84 -50.20 -0.68
CA PRO A 547 -12.73 -51.27 -0.25
C PRO A 547 -13.88 -51.59 -1.22
N PHE A 548 -14.22 -50.68 -2.15
CA PHE A 548 -15.47 -50.78 -2.93
C PHE A 548 -15.25 -50.99 -4.43
N PHE A 549 -14.15 -50.48 -4.99
CA PHE A 549 -13.95 -50.43 -6.43
C PHE A 549 -12.73 -51.23 -6.88
N ALA A 550 -12.97 -52.26 -7.71
CA ALA A 550 -11.90 -53.01 -8.36
C ALA A 550 -11.33 -52.23 -9.55
N GLY A 551 -10.04 -52.40 -9.82
CA GLY A 551 -9.43 -51.91 -11.05
C GLY A 551 -9.85 -52.78 -12.25
N THR A 552 -9.88 -52.19 -13.43
CA THR A 552 -10.03 -52.90 -14.71
C THR A 552 -8.69 -53.44 -15.24
N VAL A 553 -7.56 -52.98 -14.67
CA VAL A 553 -6.20 -53.47 -14.96
C VAL A 553 -5.79 -54.55 -13.95
N PRO A 554 -5.18 -55.68 -14.38
CA PRO A 554 -4.71 -56.71 -13.46
C PRO A 554 -3.71 -56.17 -12.44
N GLY A 555 -3.92 -56.50 -11.16
CA GLY A 555 -2.99 -56.16 -10.07
C GLY A 555 -3.12 -54.77 -9.47
N LYS A 556 -4.09 -53.96 -9.91
CA LYS A 556 -4.42 -52.65 -9.31
C LYS A 556 -5.87 -52.62 -8.82
N ASN A 557 -6.12 -51.95 -7.70
CA ASN A 557 -7.48 -51.57 -7.31
C ASN A 557 -7.95 -50.29 -8.04
N GLY A 558 -9.21 -49.89 -7.84
CA GLY A 558 -9.80 -48.75 -8.56
C GLY A 558 -9.06 -47.44 -8.30
N THR A 559 -8.71 -47.16 -7.04
CA THR A 559 -7.96 -45.95 -6.67
C THR A 559 -6.56 -45.95 -7.25
N GLU A 560 -5.82 -47.05 -7.13
CA GLU A 560 -4.46 -47.20 -7.67
C GLU A 560 -4.43 -46.97 -9.18
N GLN A 561 -5.40 -47.54 -9.91
CA GLN A 561 -5.53 -47.35 -11.35
C GLN A 561 -5.81 -45.89 -11.73
N ILE A 562 -6.64 -45.18 -10.96
CA ILE A 562 -7.01 -43.79 -11.27
C ILE A 562 -5.81 -42.84 -11.12
N ILE A 563 -5.13 -42.91 -9.99
CA ILE A 563 -4.00 -42.01 -9.66
C ILE A 563 -2.70 -42.36 -10.40
N THR A 564 -2.69 -43.44 -11.18
CA THR A 564 -1.59 -43.82 -12.08
C THR A 564 -2.10 -44.02 -13.51
N SER A 565 -3.17 -43.33 -13.87
CA SER A 565 -3.71 -43.32 -15.24
C SER A 565 -2.91 -42.36 -16.12
N GLU A 566 -2.97 -42.54 -17.45
CA GLU A 566 -2.33 -41.64 -18.41
C GLU A 566 -2.77 -40.17 -18.24
N VAL A 567 -4.00 -39.94 -17.77
CA VAL A 567 -4.52 -38.59 -17.48
C VAL A 567 -3.84 -37.99 -16.25
N SER A 568 -3.57 -38.80 -15.24
CA SER A 568 -2.89 -38.40 -14.01
C SER A 568 -1.39 -38.16 -14.26
N GLU A 569 -0.75 -39.06 -15.02
CA GLU A 569 0.67 -38.98 -15.41
C GLU A 569 0.96 -37.86 -16.44
N ALA A 570 -0.07 -37.31 -17.09
CA ALA A 570 0.09 -36.19 -18.03
C ALA A 570 0.55 -34.88 -17.34
N TRP A 571 0.44 -34.80 -16.01
CA TRP A 571 0.84 -33.62 -15.25
C TRP A 571 2.34 -33.63 -14.91
N PRO A 572 2.99 -32.46 -14.87
CA PRO A 572 4.42 -32.36 -14.56
C PRO A 572 4.77 -32.67 -13.10
N VAL A 573 3.76 -32.84 -12.23
CA VAL A 573 3.87 -33.20 -10.81
C VAL A 573 2.70 -34.12 -10.44
N PRO A 574 2.80 -34.90 -9.35
CA PRO A 574 1.70 -35.76 -8.90
C PRO A 574 0.42 -34.95 -8.66
N ASP A 575 -0.69 -35.32 -9.31
CA ASP A 575 -1.97 -34.60 -9.22
C ASP A 575 -2.54 -34.59 -7.79
N ALA A 576 -2.48 -35.72 -7.08
CA ALA A 576 -2.86 -35.79 -5.67
C ALA A 576 -1.94 -34.92 -4.80
N GLY A 577 -0.68 -34.73 -5.23
CA GLY A 577 0.29 -33.84 -4.59
C GLY A 577 -0.13 -32.38 -4.69
N ILE A 578 -0.59 -31.93 -5.87
CA ILE A 578 -1.18 -30.59 -6.03
C ILE A 578 -2.40 -30.45 -5.11
N GLY A 579 -3.25 -31.48 -5.02
CA GLY A 579 -4.37 -31.52 -4.08
C GLY A 579 -3.92 -31.34 -2.63
N ALA A 580 -2.90 -32.10 -2.20
CA ALA A 580 -2.36 -32.01 -0.84
C ALA A 580 -1.82 -30.61 -0.53
N LEU A 581 -1.07 -30.00 -1.46
CA LEU A 581 -0.59 -28.62 -1.31
C LEU A 581 -1.75 -27.62 -1.20
N THR A 582 -2.78 -27.78 -2.03
CA THR A 582 -3.97 -26.93 -2.01
C THR A 582 -4.67 -27.00 -0.66
N TYR A 583 -4.97 -28.20 -0.16
CA TYR A 583 -5.59 -28.39 1.16
C TYR A 583 -4.72 -27.87 2.31
N ALA A 584 -3.38 -28.05 2.25
CA ALA A 584 -2.47 -27.49 3.24
C ALA A 584 -2.55 -25.96 3.28
N LEU A 585 -2.57 -25.31 2.11
CA LEU A 585 -2.71 -23.87 2.00
C LEU A 585 -4.12 -23.39 2.38
N GLU A 586 -5.19 -24.15 2.12
CA GLU A 586 -6.56 -23.83 2.55
C GLU A 586 -6.64 -23.78 4.07
N ILE A 587 -6.01 -24.74 4.76
CA ILE A 587 -5.92 -24.74 6.23
C ILE A 587 -5.22 -23.46 6.71
N LEU A 588 -4.06 -23.14 6.15
CA LEU A 588 -3.24 -21.99 6.57
C LEU A 588 -3.95 -20.66 6.29
N VAL A 589 -4.49 -20.46 5.08
CA VAL A 589 -5.24 -19.27 4.70
C VAL A 589 -6.55 -19.16 5.48
N GLY A 590 -7.20 -20.29 5.79
CA GLY A 590 -8.39 -20.34 6.64
C GLY A 590 -8.13 -19.82 8.06
N ILE A 591 -6.96 -20.11 8.63
CA ILE A 591 -6.53 -19.66 9.97
C ILE A 591 -6.19 -18.16 9.99
N ILE A 592 -5.62 -17.62 8.91
CA ILE A 592 -5.16 -16.22 8.88
C ILE A 592 -6.36 -15.25 8.95
N GLY A 593 -6.21 -14.23 9.81
CA GLY A 593 -7.12 -13.09 9.90
C GLY A 593 -8.24 -13.21 10.93
N SER A 594 -8.90 -12.09 11.19
CA SER A 594 -10.04 -11.96 12.10
C SER A 594 -11.38 -12.03 11.36
N SER A 595 -12.48 -11.91 12.12
CA SER A 595 -13.84 -11.66 11.62
C SER A 595 -13.97 -10.39 10.75
N ARG A 596 -12.92 -9.57 10.64
CA ARG A 596 -12.84 -8.36 9.80
C ARG A 596 -12.07 -8.57 8.49
N ARG A 597 -11.57 -9.78 8.21
CA ARG A 597 -10.64 -10.01 7.09
C ARG A 597 -11.24 -9.71 5.71
N TRP A 598 -12.57 -9.77 5.55
CA TRP A 598 -13.26 -9.34 4.32
C TRP A 598 -12.92 -7.91 3.88
N ARG A 599 -12.60 -7.01 4.81
CA ARG A 599 -12.16 -5.62 4.54
C ARG A 599 -10.70 -5.34 4.88
N THR A 600 -10.10 -6.05 5.84
CA THR A 600 -8.71 -5.80 6.22
C THR A 600 -7.71 -6.54 5.34
N MET A 601 -8.10 -7.66 4.72
CA MET A 601 -7.27 -8.46 3.82
C MET A 601 -8.09 -8.99 2.62
N PRO A 602 -8.69 -8.13 1.77
CA PRO A 602 -9.48 -8.57 0.61
C PRO A 602 -8.76 -9.57 -0.30
N TRP A 603 -7.45 -9.37 -0.52
CA TRP A 603 -6.63 -10.26 -1.33
C TRP A 603 -6.59 -11.70 -0.80
N LEU A 604 -6.57 -11.86 0.51
CA LEU A 604 -6.52 -13.17 1.16
C LEU A 604 -7.86 -13.90 1.01
N VAL A 605 -8.97 -13.18 1.12
CA VAL A 605 -10.32 -13.72 0.87
C VAL A 605 -10.47 -14.17 -0.57
N VAL A 606 -10.01 -13.36 -1.53
CA VAL A 606 -10.05 -13.72 -2.95
C VAL A 606 -9.16 -14.93 -3.24
N LEU A 607 -7.95 -14.98 -2.67
CA LEU A 607 -7.08 -16.15 -2.77
C LEU A 607 -7.77 -17.41 -2.21
N PHE A 608 -8.38 -17.31 -1.03
CA PHE A 608 -9.11 -18.42 -0.40
C PHE A 608 -10.27 -18.91 -1.27
N GLY A 609 -11.05 -18.00 -1.83
CA GLY A 609 -12.15 -18.34 -2.74
C GLY A 609 -11.67 -18.95 -4.06
N ILE A 610 -10.55 -18.47 -4.62
CA ILE A 610 -9.93 -19.04 -5.83
C ILE A 610 -9.42 -20.47 -5.57
N MET A 611 -8.86 -20.71 -4.40
CA MET A 611 -8.42 -22.04 -3.99
C MET A 611 -9.58 -23.04 -3.89
N ILE A 612 -10.75 -22.61 -3.43
CA ILE A 612 -11.88 -23.51 -3.22
C ILE A 612 -12.71 -23.70 -4.50
N VAL A 613 -13.06 -22.61 -5.20
CA VAL A 613 -14.06 -22.67 -6.29
C VAL A 613 -13.44 -23.19 -7.61
N PRO A 614 -12.46 -22.49 -8.23
CA PRO A 614 -11.73 -23.00 -9.40
C PRO A 614 -11.08 -24.37 -9.22
N LEU A 615 -10.29 -24.60 -8.16
CA LEU A 615 -9.63 -25.91 -7.98
C LEU A 615 -10.64 -26.99 -7.55
N GLY A 616 -11.74 -26.62 -6.89
CA GLY A 616 -12.89 -27.51 -6.71
C GLY A 616 -13.48 -27.97 -8.04
N ALA A 617 -13.61 -27.08 -9.03
CA ALA A 617 -14.05 -27.44 -10.38
C ALA A 617 -13.09 -28.41 -11.07
N VAL A 618 -11.77 -28.24 -10.89
CA VAL A 618 -10.76 -29.20 -11.37
C VAL A 618 -10.93 -30.56 -10.69
N SER A 619 -11.19 -30.59 -9.38
CA SER A 619 -11.46 -31.83 -8.65
C SER A 619 -12.72 -32.53 -9.15
N ILE A 620 -13.79 -31.78 -9.44
CA ILE A 620 -15.03 -32.32 -10.02
C ILE A 620 -14.77 -32.87 -11.43
N PHE A 621 -13.95 -32.18 -12.24
CA PHE A 621 -13.54 -32.69 -13.55
C PHE A 621 -12.86 -34.06 -13.45
N PHE A 622 -11.95 -34.23 -12.47
CA PHE A 622 -11.31 -35.53 -12.22
C PHE A 622 -12.30 -36.59 -11.73
N ILE A 623 -13.31 -36.25 -10.94
CA ILE A 623 -14.37 -37.21 -10.59
C ILE A 623 -15.18 -37.62 -11.83
N VAL A 624 -15.52 -36.66 -12.69
CA VAL A 624 -16.31 -36.89 -13.90
C VAL A 624 -15.59 -37.82 -14.88
N ILE A 625 -14.29 -37.64 -15.08
CA ILE A 625 -13.52 -38.40 -16.06
C ILE A 625 -13.25 -39.86 -15.63
N GLN A 626 -13.24 -40.15 -14.31
CA GLN A 626 -12.91 -41.47 -13.75
C GLN A 626 -13.71 -42.63 -14.37
N PRO A 627 -15.05 -42.70 -14.24
CA PRO A 627 -15.79 -43.83 -14.80
C PRO A 627 -15.96 -43.75 -16.33
N ILE A 628 -15.80 -42.57 -16.92
CA ILE A 628 -16.02 -42.35 -18.36
C ILE A 628 -14.81 -42.79 -19.19
N VAL A 629 -13.60 -42.42 -18.74
CA VAL A 629 -12.35 -42.66 -19.49
C VAL A 629 -11.56 -43.82 -18.89
N ILE A 630 -11.51 -43.95 -17.57
CA ILE A 630 -10.69 -44.97 -16.88
C ILE A 630 -11.52 -46.24 -16.62
N GLY A 631 -12.84 -46.08 -16.43
CA GLY A 631 -13.78 -47.20 -16.29
C GLY A 631 -13.89 -47.76 -14.87
N THR A 632 -13.41 -47.02 -13.85
CA THR A 632 -13.54 -47.38 -12.44
C THR A 632 -13.74 -46.12 -11.58
N TYR A 633 -13.91 -46.30 -10.27
CA TYR A 633 -14.09 -45.22 -9.28
C TYR A 633 -13.01 -45.31 -8.21
N SER A 634 -12.78 -44.19 -7.50
CA SER A 634 -11.92 -44.15 -6.33
C SER A 634 -12.73 -43.71 -5.11
N THR A 635 -12.78 -44.56 -4.08
CA THR A 635 -13.46 -44.25 -2.81
C THR A 635 -12.85 -43.02 -2.15
N LEU A 636 -11.52 -42.96 -2.10
CA LEU A 636 -10.81 -41.85 -1.49
C LEU A 636 -10.95 -40.55 -2.28
N ALA A 637 -10.89 -40.59 -3.62
CA ALA A 637 -11.12 -39.40 -4.44
C ALA A 637 -12.55 -38.88 -4.29
N LEU A 638 -13.56 -39.76 -4.23
CA LEU A 638 -14.96 -39.37 -4.01
C LEU A 638 -15.15 -38.68 -2.64
N ILE A 639 -14.49 -39.16 -1.58
CA ILE A 639 -14.53 -38.52 -0.26
C ILE A 639 -13.85 -37.14 -0.31
N ALA A 640 -12.67 -37.03 -0.93
CA ALA A 640 -11.96 -35.76 -1.05
C ALA A 640 -12.77 -34.74 -1.88
N ALA A 641 -13.34 -35.17 -3.01
CA ALA A 641 -14.19 -34.31 -3.83
C ALA A 641 -15.48 -33.89 -3.11
N ALA A 642 -16.11 -34.79 -2.34
CA ALA A 642 -17.24 -34.43 -1.50
C ALA A 642 -16.85 -33.38 -0.45
N ALA A 643 -15.70 -33.54 0.21
CA ALA A 643 -15.20 -32.57 1.17
C ALA A 643 -15.00 -31.19 0.51
N MET A 644 -14.38 -31.14 -0.66
CA MET A 644 -14.16 -29.91 -1.43
C MET A 644 -15.47 -29.23 -1.85
N VAL A 645 -16.44 -30.00 -2.37
CA VAL A 645 -17.75 -29.46 -2.77
C VAL A 645 -18.48 -28.84 -1.58
N TRP A 646 -18.37 -29.42 -0.39
CA TRP A 646 -18.95 -28.87 0.85
C TRP A 646 -18.25 -27.60 1.35
N GLN A 647 -17.04 -27.27 0.89
CA GLN A 647 -16.39 -26.02 1.23
C GLN A 647 -16.95 -24.81 0.46
N ILE A 648 -17.44 -25.05 -0.78
CA ILE A 648 -17.88 -24.00 -1.71
C ILE A 648 -18.88 -23.01 -1.08
N PRO A 649 -19.95 -23.43 -0.35
CA PRO A 649 -20.94 -22.50 0.19
C PRO A 649 -20.33 -21.48 1.16
N TYR A 650 -19.39 -21.92 2.01
CA TYR A 650 -18.77 -21.08 3.01
C TYR A 650 -17.86 -19.99 2.42
N SER A 651 -17.21 -20.26 1.29
CA SER A 651 -16.30 -19.29 0.67
C SER A 651 -17.02 -18.21 -0.14
N LEU A 652 -18.22 -18.51 -0.65
CA LEU A 652 -18.98 -17.59 -1.50
C LEU A 652 -19.47 -16.35 -0.76
N ASP A 653 -19.90 -16.50 0.50
CA ASP A 653 -20.38 -15.37 1.30
C ASP A 653 -19.27 -14.32 1.49
N GLU A 654 -18.07 -14.78 1.84
CA GLU A 654 -16.92 -13.91 2.07
C GLU A 654 -16.48 -13.19 0.79
N LEU A 655 -16.47 -13.89 -0.35
CA LEU A 655 -16.20 -13.30 -1.66
C LEU A 655 -17.20 -12.20 -2.03
N VAL A 656 -18.49 -12.41 -1.76
CA VAL A 656 -19.54 -11.41 -2.06
C VAL A 656 -19.41 -10.19 -1.14
N ALA A 657 -19.16 -10.39 0.16
CA ALA A 657 -18.92 -9.30 1.10
C ALA A 657 -17.69 -8.46 0.70
N THR A 658 -16.58 -9.11 0.36
CA THR A 658 -15.37 -8.43 -0.13
C THR A 658 -15.61 -7.71 -1.45
N TYR A 659 -16.36 -8.28 -2.40
CA TYR A 659 -16.72 -7.60 -3.64
C TYR A 659 -17.55 -6.34 -3.40
N GLN A 660 -18.58 -6.43 -2.53
CA GLN A 660 -19.42 -5.29 -2.17
C GLN A 660 -18.59 -4.18 -1.50
N PHE A 661 -17.68 -4.56 -0.60
CA PHE A 661 -16.73 -3.66 0.05
C PHE A 661 -15.84 -2.91 -0.94
N LEU A 662 -15.11 -3.65 -1.79
CA LEU A 662 -14.21 -3.05 -2.78
C LEU A 662 -14.96 -2.11 -3.73
N ARG A 663 -16.17 -2.49 -4.14
CA ARG A 663 -17.03 -1.64 -4.98
C ARG A 663 -17.45 -0.36 -4.25
N ARG A 664 -17.78 -0.41 -2.96
CA ARG A 664 -18.13 0.79 -2.17
C ARG A 664 -16.94 1.74 -2.04
N ARG A 665 -15.76 1.23 -1.69
CA ARG A 665 -14.56 2.07 -1.53
C ARG A 665 -14.10 2.67 -2.85
N HIS A 666 -14.14 1.91 -3.94
CA HIS A 666 -13.88 2.46 -5.27
C HIS A 666 -14.90 3.55 -5.67
N ALA A 667 -16.19 3.37 -5.35
CA ALA A 667 -17.20 4.38 -5.59
C ALA A 667 -17.03 5.66 -4.74
N ALA A 668 -16.33 5.54 -3.60
CA ALA A 668 -15.95 6.66 -2.74
C ALA A 668 -14.63 7.35 -3.17
N GLY A 669 -14.02 6.95 -4.29
CA GLY A 669 -12.79 7.55 -4.81
C GLY A 669 -11.48 6.93 -4.33
N HIS A 670 -11.55 5.89 -3.48
CA HIS A 670 -10.35 5.23 -2.95
C HIS A 670 -9.72 4.26 -3.96
N PRO A 671 -8.37 4.20 -4.09
CA PRO A 671 -7.70 3.33 -5.07
C PRO A 671 -7.94 1.83 -4.84
N TRP A 672 -8.59 1.16 -5.80
CA TRP A 672 -9.07 -0.22 -5.61
C TRP A 672 -7.94 -1.23 -5.31
N ILE A 673 -6.79 -1.11 -5.98
CA ILE A 673 -5.64 -2.02 -5.81
C ILE A 673 -5.07 -1.91 -4.40
N ARG A 674 -4.96 -0.69 -3.87
CA ARG A 674 -4.44 -0.46 -2.53
C ARG A 674 -5.38 -1.00 -1.47
N VAL A 675 -6.67 -0.71 -1.60
CA VAL A 675 -7.71 -1.25 -0.70
C VAL A 675 -7.70 -2.78 -0.75
N PHE A 676 -7.46 -3.38 -1.92
CA PHE A 676 -7.38 -4.83 -2.07
C PHE A 676 -6.21 -5.46 -1.28
N PHE A 677 -5.02 -4.85 -1.28
CA PHE A 677 -3.84 -5.40 -0.61
C PHE A 677 -3.74 -5.03 0.88
N PHE A 678 -4.07 -3.78 1.24
CA PHE A 678 -3.85 -3.25 2.59
C PHE A 678 -5.12 -3.12 3.43
N GLY A 679 -6.28 -3.30 2.81
CA GLY A 679 -7.58 -3.11 3.44
C GLY A 679 -7.90 -1.66 3.75
N ASP A 680 -9.15 -1.42 4.16
CA ASP A 680 -9.65 -0.10 4.56
C ASP A 680 -10.78 -0.21 5.60
N THR A 681 -11.29 0.94 6.02
CA THR A 681 -12.54 1.06 6.80
C THR A 681 -13.77 0.95 5.91
N ASP A 682 -14.93 0.74 6.53
CA ASP A 682 -16.23 0.70 5.85
C ASP A 682 -17.32 1.31 6.74
N GLU A 683 -18.48 1.58 6.16
CA GLU A 683 -19.61 2.15 6.89
C GLU A 683 -20.18 1.18 7.93
N GLY A 684 -20.17 1.57 9.20
CA GLY A 684 -20.78 0.82 10.30
C GLY A 684 -20.16 1.17 11.65
N PRO A 685 -20.66 0.63 12.76
CA PRO A 685 -20.10 0.91 14.09
C PRO A 685 -18.67 0.34 14.21
N ASP A 686 -17.81 1.04 14.94
CA ASP A 686 -16.49 0.53 15.32
C ASP A 686 -16.65 -0.50 16.45
N ASN A 687 -17.08 -1.71 16.09
CA ASN A 687 -17.24 -2.83 17.01
C ASN A 687 -16.18 -3.91 16.75
N ASP A 688 -15.50 -4.33 17.82
CA ASP A 688 -14.63 -5.50 17.79
C ASP A 688 -15.41 -6.68 18.37
N ILE A 689 -16.16 -7.38 17.52
CA ILE A 689 -16.86 -8.60 17.91
C ILE A 689 -15.82 -9.72 17.89
N VAL A 690 -15.43 -10.17 19.09
CA VAL A 690 -14.49 -11.28 19.26
C VAL A 690 -15.27 -12.59 19.23
N ASP A 691 -14.80 -13.54 18.42
CA ASP A 691 -15.33 -14.90 18.38
C ASP A 691 -15.17 -15.57 19.76
N ASP A 692 -16.29 -15.88 20.41
CA ASP A 692 -16.29 -16.47 21.76
C ASP A 692 -16.29 -18.01 21.69
N PHE A 693 -15.09 -18.57 21.72
CA PHE A 693 -14.86 -20.03 21.81
C PHE A 693 -15.17 -20.62 23.20
N GLU A 694 -15.49 -19.81 24.21
CA GLU A 694 -15.87 -20.30 25.55
C GLU A 694 -17.35 -20.72 25.60
N ARG A 695 -18.12 -20.47 24.53
CA ARG A 695 -19.51 -20.91 24.37
C ARG A 695 -19.62 -22.44 24.35
N SER A 696 -20.79 -22.94 24.74
CA SER A 696 -21.06 -24.37 24.74
C SER A 696 -20.92 -24.97 23.32
N PRO A 697 -20.30 -26.16 23.15
CA PRO A 697 -20.09 -26.78 21.84
C PRO A 697 -21.32 -26.90 20.93
N PRO A 698 -22.55 -27.20 21.42
CA PRO A 698 -23.74 -27.28 20.57
C PRO A 698 -24.10 -25.96 19.89
N VAL A 699 -23.80 -24.84 20.55
CA VAL A 699 -24.06 -23.50 20.01
C VAL A 699 -23.07 -23.19 18.88
N ILE A 700 -21.79 -23.50 19.09
CA ILE A 700 -20.74 -23.37 18.08
C ILE A 700 -21.06 -24.22 16.85
N VAL A 701 -21.41 -25.50 17.05
CA VAL A 701 -21.76 -26.41 15.94
C VAL A 701 -23.00 -25.92 15.18
N LYS A 702 -23.99 -25.36 15.87
CA LYS A 702 -25.17 -24.77 15.22
C LYS A 702 -24.78 -23.59 14.33
N GLU A 703 -23.90 -22.72 14.80
CA GLU A 703 -23.43 -21.54 14.07
C GLU A 703 -22.55 -21.92 12.86
N MET A 704 -21.71 -22.94 13.02
CA MET A 704 -20.92 -23.53 11.95
C MET A 704 -21.81 -24.07 10.82
N ILE A 705 -22.92 -24.74 11.14
CA ILE A 705 -23.76 -25.38 10.13
C ILE A 705 -24.77 -24.40 9.52
N TYR A 706 -25.39 -23.55 10.35
CA TYR A 706 -26.54 -22.72 9.93
C TYR A 706 -26.24 -21.23 9.79
N GLY A 707 -25.02 -20.78 10.08
CA GLY A 707 -24.68 -19.35 10.02
C GLY A 707 -24.67 -18.78 8.60
N GLY A 708 -24.04 -19.49 7.64
CA GLY A 708 -24.01 -19.10 6.22
C GLY A 708 -24.81 -19.99 5.26
N MET A 709 -25.41 -21.08 5.74
CA MET A 709 -26.11 -22.05 4.89
C MET A 709 -27.57 -22.29 5.29
N THR A 710 -28.39 -22.61 4.30
CA THR A 710 -29.78 -23.05 4.52
C THR A 710 -30.00 -24.43 3.92
N PHE A 711 -30.78 -25.27 4.60
CA PHE A 711 -31.02 -26.66 4.20
C PHE A 711 -32.49 -26.94 3.86
N PRO A 712 -32.99 -26.47 2.71
CA PRO A 712 -34.36 -26.77 2.30
C PRO A 712 -34.49 -28.22 1.83
N TRP A 713 -35.64 -28.84 2.06
CA TRP A 713 -35.87 -30.26 1.75
C TRP A 713 -35.68 -30.59 0.27
N ASN A 714 -36.02 -29.67 -0.64
CA ASN A 714 -35.89 -29.88 -2.08
C ASN A 714 -34.42 -29.95 -2.51
N PHE A 715 -33.48 -29.35 -1.76
CA PHE A 715 -32.05 -29.44 -2.07
C PHE A 715 -31.49 -30.79 -1.63
N TRP A 716 -31.98 -31.34 -0.51
CA TRP A 716 -31.70 -32.74 -0.15
C TRP A 716 -32.19 -33.71 -1.21
N ALA A 717 -33.40 -33.50 -1.76
CA ALA A 717 -33.92 -34.30 -2.85
C ALA A 717 -33.08 -34.16 -4.14
N LEU A 718 -32.64 -32.95 -4.49
CA LEU A 718 -31.75 -32.68 -5.63
C LEU A 718 -30.38 -33.34 -5.46
N MET A 719 -29.76 -33.28 -4.27
CA MET A 719 -28.49 -33.95 -3.99
C MET A 719 -28.64 -35.47 -4.07
N ALA A 720 -29.69 -36.04 -3.49
CA ALA A 720 -29.97 -37.48 -3.57
C ALA A 720 -30.17 -37.93 -5.03
N LEU A 721 -30.91 -37.14 -5.82
CA LEU A 721 -31.09 -37.39 -7.25
C LEU A 721 -29.77 -37.26 -8.03
N GLY A 722 -28.94 -36.27 -7.71
CA GLY A 722 -27.61 -36.09 -8.29
C GLY A 722 -26.69 -37.28 -8.00
N VAL A 723 -26.68 -37.80 -6.77
CA VAL A 723 -25.93 -39.02 -6.41
C VAL A 723 -26.45 -40.23 -7.16
N ALA A 724 -27.78 -40.39 -7.27
CA ALA A 724 -28.39 -41.47 -8.02
C ALA A 724 -28.04 -41.42 -9.52
N LEU A 725 -27.97 -40.22 -10.11
CA LEU A 725 -27.53 -39.99 -11.49
C LEU A 725 -26.04 -40.26 -11.65
N MET A 726 -25.21 -39.77 -10.73
CA MET A 726 -23.76 -39.95 -10.74
C MET A 726 -23.38 -41.44 -10.66
N LEU A 727 -24.06 -42.19 -9.81
CA LEU A 727 -23.82 -43.63 -9.60
C LEU A 727 -24.72 -44.53 -10.45
N SER A 728 -25.57 -43.98 -11.32
CA SER A 728 -26.49 -44.77 -12.16
C SER A 728 -25.81 -45.87 -12.98
N PRO A 729 -24.59 -45.69 -13.53
CA PRO A 729 -23.92 -46.75 -14.26
C PRO A 729 -23.62 -47.97 -13.38
N LEU A 730 -23.25 -47.72 -12.12
CA LEU A 730 -22.96 -48.75 -11.12
C LEU A 730 -24.25 -49.39 -10.58
N LEU A 731 -25.26 -48.57 -10.26
CA LEU A 731 -26.52 -49.02 -9.66
C LEU A 731 -27.35 -49.89 -10.60
N PHE A 732 -27.31 -49.59 -11.91
CA PHE A 732 -28.12 -50.27 -12.91
C PHE A 732 -27.31 -51.19 -13.84
N GLY A 733 -25.99 -51.32 -13.61
CA GLY A 733 -25.10 -52.15 -14.43
C GLY A 733 -25.07 -51.75 -15.90
N TRP A 734 -25.21 -50.45 -16.21
CA TRP A 734 -25.21 -49.98 -17.58
C TRP A 734 -23.83 -50.10 -18.19
N GLN A 735 -23.76 -50.62 -19.43
CA GLN A 735 -22.51 -50.65 -20.19
C GLN A 735 -22.02 -49.23 -20.49
N ALA A 736 -20.70 -49.07 -20.59
CA ALA A 736 -20.09 -47.82 -20.98
C ALA A 736 -20.66 -47.35 -22.33
N GLY A 737 -21.19 -46.13 -22.36
CA GLY A 737 -21.86 -45.56 -23.52
C GLY A 737 -22.32 -44.12 -23.24
N GLY A 738 -22.86 -43.44 -24.27
CA GLY A 738 -23.21 -42.03 -24.19
C GLY A 738 -24.15 -41.69 -23.03
N MET A 739 -25.20 -42.50 -22.81
CA MET A 739 -26.19 -42.27 -21.75
C MET A 739 -25.60 -42.40 -20.33
N SER A 740 -24.67 -43.34 -20.14
CA SER A 740 -23.97 -43.56 -18.89
C SER A 740 -23.07 -42.36 -18.57
N ALA A 741 -22.31 -41.88 -19.55
CA ALA A 741 -21.47 -40.70 -19.43
C ALA A 741 -22.31 -39.44 -19.12
N THR A 742 -23.42 -39.23 -19.84
CA THR A 742 -24.29 -38.07 -19.60
C THR A 742 -24.93 -38.10 -18.21
N SER A 743 -25.44 -39.25 -17.75
CA SER A 743 -26.00 -39.37 -16.40
C SER A 743 -24.96 -39.05 -15.33
N HIS A 744 -23.73 -39.55 -15.51
CA HIS A 744 -22.64 -39.32 -14.57
C HIS A 744 -22.27 -37.83 -14.48
N ILE A 745 -22.04 -37.18 -15.64
CA ILE A 745 -21.71 -35.75 -15.74
C ILE A 745 -22.82 -34.91 -15.11
N VAL A 746 -24.07 -35.15 -15.50
CA VAL A 746 -25.20 -34.40 -14.98
C VAL A 746 -25.35 -34.61 -13.47
N GLY A 747 -25.18 -35.84 -12.97
CA GLY A 747 -25.21 -36.12 -11.55
C GLY A 747 -24.16 -35.34 -10.75
N ALA A 748 -22.90 -35.40 -11.18
CA ALA A 748 -21.79 -34.68 -10.52
C ALA A 748 -21.99 -33.15 -10.53
N LEU A 749 -22.42 -32.59 -11.67
CA LEU A 749 -22.70 -31.16 -11.79
C LEU A 749 -23.93 -30.75 -10.97
N ALA A 750 -24.98 -31.58 -10.94
CA ALA A 750 -26.18 -31.30 -10.16
C ALA A 750 -25.89 -31.28 -8.65
N ILE A 751 -25.04 -32.19 -8.15
CA ILE A 751 -24.56 -32.16 -6.76
C ILE A 751 -23.83 -30.84 -6.50
N THR A 752 -22.87 -30.50 -7.35
CA THR A 752 -22.05 -29.28 -7.21
C THR A 752 -22.91 -28.02 -7.16
N VAL A 753 -23.80 -27.85 -8.14
CA VAL A 753 -24.72 -26.71 -8.25
C VAL A 753 -25.63 -26.63 -7.03
N THR A 754 -26.16 -27.77 -6.59
CA THR A 754 -27.09 -27.82 -5.45
C THR A 754 -26.40 -27.51 -4.13
N VAL A 755 -25.20 -28.03 -3.91
CA VAL A 755 -24.40 -27.74 -2.70
C VAL A 755 -24.01 -26.27 -2.69
N ALA A 756 -23.47 -25.73 -3.80
CA ALA A 756 -23.16 -24.30 -3.89
C ALA A 756 -24.37 -23.40 -3.59
N ALA A 757 -25.57 -23.80 -4.04
CA ALA A 757 -26.80 -23.08 -3.78
C ALA A 757 -27.25 -23.11 -2.30
N LEU A 758 -26.68 -23.97 -1.44
CA LEU A 758 -26.95 -23.94 0.02
C LEU A 758 -26.58 -22.59 0.63
N ALA A 759 -25.55 -21.92 0.09
CA ALA A 759 -25.26 -20.51 0.38
C ALA A 759 -26.35 -19.62 -0.25
N PRO A 760 -27.05 -18.79 0.54
CA PRO A 760 -28.07 -17.89 0.01
C PRO A 760 -27.55 -16.96 -1.09
N VAL A 761 -26.30 -16.50 -1.01
CA VAL A 761 -25.70 -15.61 -2.02
C VAL A 761 -25.61 -16.24 -3.42
N ALA A 762 -25.58 -17.58 -3.50
CA ALA A 762 -25.53 -18.35 -4.74
C ALA A 762 -26.86 -19.02 -5.10
N ARG A 763 -27.96 -18.62 -4.44
CA ARG A 763 -29.28 -19.26 -4.59
C ARG A 763 -29.79 -19.23 -6.03
N LEU A 764 -29.44 -18.22 -6.82
CA LEU A 764 -29.81 -18.13 -8.24
C LEU A 764 -29.21 -19.27 -9.07
N GLY A 765 -28.03 -19.78 -8.67
CA GLY A 765 -27.32 -20.88 -9.33
C GLY A 765 -28.14 -22.17 -9.44
N ARG A 766 -29.13 -22.38 -8.57
CA ARG A 766 -30.04 -23.54 -8.63
C ARG A 766 -30.70 -23.73 -10.01
N PHE A 767 -30.91 -22.66 -10.77
CA PHE A 767 -31.52 -22.77 -12.11
C PHE A 767 -30.60 -23.43 -13.14
N LEU A 768 -29.30 -23.58 -12.86
CA LEU A 768 -28.42 -24.40 -13.68
C LEU A 768 -28.87 -25.87 -13.69
N ASN A 769 -29.48 -26.37 -12.61
CA ASN A 769 -30.09 -27.71 -12.59
C ASN A 769 -31.27 -27.85 -13.56
N VAL A 770 -31.94 -26.74 -13.94
CA VAL A 770 -32.98 -26.78 -14.98
C VAL A 770 -32.34 -27.07 -16.34
N LEU A 771 -31.20 -26.44 -16.64
CA LEU A 771 -30.42 -26.73 -17.85
C LEU A 771 -29.92 -28.18 -17.86
N LEU A 772 -29.40 -28.66 -16.73
CA LEU A 772 -28.98 -30.05 -16.58
C LEU A 772 -30.15 -31.04 -16.73
N GLY A 773 -31.33 -30.70 -16.22
CA GLY A 773 -32.54 -31.49 -16.39
C GLY A 773 -33.01 -31.55 -17.84
N LEU A 774 -32.91 -30.44 -18.59
CA LEU A 774 -33.15 -30.41 -20.03
C LEU A 774 -32.17 -31.32 -20.78
N VAL A 775 -30.87 -31.24 -20.46
CA VAL A 775 -29.86 -32.15 -21.04
C VAL A 775 -30.25 -33.60 -20.80
N MET A 776 -30.68 -33.97 -19.58
CA MET A 776 -31.12 -35.34 -19.27
C MET A 776 -32.36 -35.78 -20.06
N ILE A 777 -33.32 -34.90 -20.31
CA ILE A 777 -34.51 -35.23 -21.11
C ILE A 777 -34.13 -35.53 -22.57
N PHE A 778 -33.19 -34.78 -23.14
CA PHE A 778 -32.79 -34.92 -24.54
C PHE A 778 -31.72 -35.99 -24.80
N ALA A 779 -30.90 -36.31 -23.79
CA ALA A 779 -29.77 -37.24 -23.94
C ALA A 779 -30.15 -38.61 -24.54
N PRO A 780 -31.25 -39.29 -24.11
CA PRO A 780 -31.63 -40.58 -24.67
C PRO A 780 -31.83 -40.62 -26.18
N PHE A 781 -32.28 -39.49 -26.76
CA PHE A 781 -32.53 -39.37 -28.20
C PHE A 781 -31.23 -39.21 -29.01
N MET A 782 -30.16 -38.76 -28.37
CA MET A 782 -28.84 -38.61 -28.99
C MET A 782 -27.95 -39.84 -28.81
N THR A 783 -28.26 -40.71 -27.84
CA THR A 783 -27.39 -41.82 -27.44
C THR A 783 -27.98 -43.21 -27.71
N GLU A 784 -29.05 -43.30 -28.51
CA GLU A 784 -29.78 -44.56 -28.83
C GLU A 784 -30.10 -45.40 -27.57
N ALA A 785 -30.58 -44.74 -26.51
CA ALA A 785 -30.77 -45.36 -25.21
C ALA A 785 -31.95 -46.36 -25.19
N GLY A 786 -31.84 -47.41 -24.36
CA GLY A 786 -32.93 -48.37 -24.15
C GLY A 786 -34.15 -47.74 -23.46
N ILE A 787 -35.32 -48.37 -23.55
CA ILE A 787 -36.59 -47.85 -23.00
C ILE A 787 -36.48 -47.50 -21.50
N TRP A 788 -35.79 -48.33 -20.71
CA TRP A 788 -35.59 -48.08 -19.28
C TRP A 788 -34.68 -46.86 -19.01
N GLN A 789 -33.63 -46.68 -19.81
CA GLN A 789 -32.75 -45.52 -19.74
C GLN A 789 -33.48 -44.24 -20.14
N LEU A 790 -34.30 -44.31 -21.20
CA LEU A 790 -35.16 -43.22 -21.65
C LEU A 790 -36.12 -42.75 -20.55
N VAL A 791 -36.86 -43.66 -19.93
CA VAL A 791 -37.81 -43.33 -18.84
C VAL A 791 -37.07 -42.74 -17.65
N PHE A 792 -35.96 -43.37 -17.22
CA PHE A 792 -35.16 -42.86 -16.11
C PHE A 792 -34.63 -41.45 -16.37
N ALA A 793 -34.13 -41.19 -17.58
CA ALA A 793 -33.57 -39.90 -17.97
C ALA A 793 -34.62 -38.79 -17.99
N ILE A 794 -35.80 -39.07 -18.58
CA ILE A 794 -36.91 -38.11 -18.65
C ILE A 794 -37.44 -37.80 -17.25
N VAL A 795 -37.65 -38.82 -16.42
CA VAL A 795 -38.15 -38.65 -15.05
C VAL A 795 -37.14 -37.89 -14.21
N SER A 796 -35.87 -38.27 -14.24
CA SER A 796 -34.81 -37.60 -13.48
C SER A 796 -34.60 -36.16 -13.95
N GLY A 797 -34.67 -35.90 -15.26
CA GLY A 797 -34.58 -34.55 -15.82
C GLY A 797 -35.76 -33.67 -15.40
N ALA A 798 -36.99 -34.20 -15.45
CA ALA A 798 -38.19 -33.49 -14.96
C ALA A 798 -38.13 -33.20 -13.45
N LEU A 799 -37.62 -34.15 -12.66
CA LEU A 799 -37.41 -33.96 -11.22
C LEU A 799 -36.35 -32.91 -10.93
N LEU A 800 -35.20 -32.93 -11.63
CA LEU A 800 -34.17 -31.89 -11.52
C LEU A 800 -34.75 -30.50 -11.80
N MET A 801 -35.54 -30.36 -12.86
CA MET A 801 -36.19 -29.08 -13.21
C MET A 801 -37.19 -28.66 -12.13
N GLY A 802 -38.11 -29.56 -11.75
CA GLY A 802 -39.20 -29.26 -10.82
C GLY A 802 -38.72 -28.93 -9.41
N LEU A 803 -37.75 -29.69 -8.88
CA LEU A 803 -37.19 -29.47 -7.54
C LEU A 803 -36.30 -28.23 -7.45
N SER A 804 -35.85 -27.69 -8.58
CA SER A 804 -35.02 -26.47 -8.63
C SER A 804 -35.84 -25.18 -8.62
N ILE A 805 -37.16 -25.25 -8.87
CA ILE A 805 -38.04 -24.07 -8.87
C ILE A 805 -38.21 -23.49 -7.45
N PRO A 806 -38.58 -24.29 -6.42
CA PRO A 806 -38.75 -23.77 -5.07
C PRO A 806 -37.42 -23.25 -4.50
N ARG A 807 -37.41 -21.99 -4.06
CA ARG A 807 -36.22 -21.33 -3.52
C ARG A 807 -35.78 -21.87 -2.14
N GLY A 808 -36.75 -22.26 -1.32
CA GLY A 808 -36.54 -22.49 0.11
C GLY A 808 -36.45 -21.18 0.91
N PRO A 809 -36.36 -21.26 2.25
CA PRO A 809 -36.30 -20.09 3.10
C PRO A 809 -34.94 -19.40 3.03
N VAL A 810 -34.94 -18.07 3.10
CA VAL A 810 -33.75 -17.23 3.32
C VAL A 810 -34.11 -16.23 4.41
N HIS A 811 -33.41 -16.30 5.54
CA HIS A 811 -33.71 -15.52 6.74
C HIS A 811 -32.80 -14.31 6.94
N THR A 812 -31.78 -14.18 6.10
CA THR A 812 -30.69 -13.21 6.23
C THR A 812 -30.75 -12.17 5.10
N SER A 813 -30.28 -10.94 5.34
CA SER A 813 -30.07 -9.92 4.32
C SER A 813 -28.61 -9.84 3.87
N PHE A 814 -28.40 -9.54 2.59
CA PHE A 814 -27.08 -9.41 1.94
C PHE A 814 -26.96 -8.08 1.19
N ASP A 815 -27.60 -7.02 1.72
CA ASP A 815 -27.64 -5.67 1.15
C ASP A 815 -28.10 -5.68 -0.33
N THR A 816 -27.36 -5.02 -1.23
CA THR A 816 -27.68 -4.93 -2.67
C THR A 816 -27.70 -6.28 -3.38
N TRP A 817 -27.19 -7.35 -2.76
CA TRP A 817 -27.24 -8.71 -3.31
C TRP A 817 -28.62 -9.36 -3.15
N ASP A 818 -29.45 -8.87 -2.23
CA ASP A 818 -30.78 -9.42 -1.97
C ASP A 818 -31.64 -9.48 -3.24
N ARG A 819 -31.42 -8.60 -4.24
CA ARG A 819 -32.13 -8.64 -5.53
C ARG A 819 -31.90 -9.91 -6.36
N PHE A 820 -30.77 -10.58 -6.17
CA PHE A 820 -30.44 -11.83 -6.87
C PHE A 820 -30.90 -13.07 -6.10
N ILE A 821 -31.23 -12.86 -4.83
CA ILE A 821 -31.69 -13.90 -3.92
C ILE A 821 -33.22 -13.87 -3.88
N ARG A 822 -33.83 -12.67 -3.75
CA ARG A 822 -35.23 -12.44 -3.35
C ARG A 822 -36.27 -12.63 -4.44
#